data_AF-M2ZY12-F1
#
_entry.id   AF-M2ZY12-F1
#
_cell.length_a   1.000
_cell.length_b   1.000
_cell.length_c   1.000
_cell.angle_alpha   90.00
_cell.angle_beta   90.00
_cell.angle_gamma   90.00
#
_symmetry.space_group_name_H-M   'P 1'
#
loop_
_entity.id
_entity.type
_entity.pdbx_description
1 polymer ?
#
loop_
_entity_poly.entity_id
_entity_poly.type
_entity_poly.pdbx_seq_one_letter_code
_entity_poly.pdbx_strand_id
1 'polypeptide(L)'
;MAHTHADKLLQRPLYVFDLPEEILYTLQLKTQPTAPPEPETPSPQPATPETPRPEDGAPSNATSCRLCGLTFASLLEQRSHVRSDFHSYNIKQKLRGKQAVTESEFEKLVQDLDESLSGSDSSDSEDESDGEKKDSTLSALLKRQAKVTHGDADDAPTKQPKRDSGKPPLLWFSTPKLPSNTSLAIYRAIFSTSEQEHEEKLVDTIKQKQLAAKPPPNPLQQKKLEKDEEEGGVRLPASMMPKNTSAAGPHYFLCMIGGGHFAGMLVSLTPKLTKKAGQDDRSATVIAHKTFHRYTTRRKQGGSQSANDNAKGNAHSAGSSIRRYNEAALTQEVRELLAEWREMIDSAELLFIRATGSTNRRTLFGPYEGQVLNSRDARLRGFPFSTRRATQNELIRSFTELTRVKVATVDEAALARQAEEAAHAAVKAEAAANGKPSTPKPAKPSKEDEEAALHTQQLQALIRRAKAPAMLSYIQSNSLSPDFRFFPLDLNHHAPTPLHLAAASNSPACVTSLLVKAGADPSIRNGDGKSAFDIAGDRATRDAFRLARSQLGELKWPWDEAGVPAAISQADADARSAREKDEKAAESAAEKQRRQAELERIRKEDAEKQTAQKEKKFGKGSVLGKPVVTAEERRMEEARGMTDEMRMRLEREKRARAAEERMKRLQGR
;
A
#
# COMPACT_ATOMS: atom_id res chain seq x y z
N MET A 1 21.34 -50.04 -1.10
CA MET A 1 21.45 -48.93 -0.12
C MET A 1 20.30 -49.09 0.86
N ALA A 2 20.57 -49.40 2.13
CA ALA A 2 19.51 -49.54 3.12
C ALA A 2 18.95 -48.15 3.43
N HIS A 3 17.70 -47.87 3.04
CA HIS A 3 16.99 -46.67 3.50
C HIS A 3 16.98 -46.69 5.01
N THR A 4 17.53 -45.65 5.63
CA THR A 4 17.51 -45.53 7.09
C THR A 4 16.05 -45.43 7.54
N HIS A 5 15.75 -45.84 8.79
CA HIS A 5 14.39 -45.74 9.32
C HIS A 5 13.85 -44.29 9.27
N ALA A 6 14.74 -43.31 9.40
CA ALA A 6 14.44 -41.89 9.23
C ALA A 6 14.01 -41.53 7.79
N ASP A 7 14.64 -42.11 6.76
CA ASP A 7 14.27 -41.89 5.36
C ASP A 7 12.86 -42.39 5.05
N LYS A 8 12.41 -43.47 5.71
CA LYS A 8 11.03 -43.98 5.57
C LYS A 8 9.99 -43.04 6.18
N LEU A 9 10.33 -42.36 7.28
CA LEU A 9 9.44 -41.38 7.93
C LEU A 9 9.32 -40.08 7.12
N LEU A 10 10.40 -39.67 6.45
CA LEU A 10 10.46 -38.46 5.62
C LEU A 10 10.13 -38.70 4.14
N GLN A 11 10.01 -39.94 3.72
CA GLN A 11 9.66 -40.33 2.35
C GLN A 11 8.35 -39.69 1.91
N ARG A 12 7.40 -39.52 2.83
CA ARG A 12 6.10 -38.89 2.57
C ARG A 12 6.09 -37.43 3.05
N PRO A 13 5.42 -36.52 2.32
CA PRO A 13 5.12 -35.18 2.80
C PRO A 13 4.43 -35.22 4.18
N LEU A 14 5.02 -34.55 5.18
CA LEU A 14 4.44 -34.46 6.51
C LEU A 14 3.37 -33.37 6.56
N TYR A 15 2.13 -33.76 6.86
CA TYR A 15 0.99 -32.86 7.05
C TYR A 15 0.80 -32.59 8.55
N VAL A 16 0.70 -31.32 8.95
CA VAL A 16 0.72 -30.93 10.37
C VAL A 16 -0.44 -31.55 11.18
N PHE A 17 -1.61 -31.73 10.57
CA PHE A 17 -2.80 -32.29 11.24
C PHE A 17 -2.93 -33.81 11.07
N ASP A 18 -1.98 -34.49 10.41
CA ASP A 18 -1.91 -35.96 10.27
C ASP A 18 -0.43 -36.39 10.27
N LEU A 19 0.23 -36.18 11.40
CA LEU A 19 1.61 -36.58 11.60
C LEU A 19 1.69 -38.09 11.92
N PRO A 20 2.73 -38.80 11.46
CA PRO A 20 2.99 -40.15 11.93
C PRO A 20 3.12 -40.18 13.46
N GLU A 21 2.49 -41.16 14.11
CA GLU A 21 2.48 -41.30 15.58
C GLU A 21 3.89 -41.26 16.16
N GLU A 22 4.86 -41.89 15.49
CA GLU A 22 6.25 -41.90 15.90
C GLU A 22 6.88 -40.52 15.99
N ILE A 23 6.58 -39.62 15.04
CA ILE A 23 7.07 -38.23 15.07
C ILE A 23 6.28 -37.43 16.11
N LEU A 24 4.97 -37.64 16.18
CA LEU A 24 4.07 -36.90 17.04
C LEU A 24 4.41 -37.06 18.54
N TYR A 25 4.67 -38.30 18.99
CA TYR A 25 4.99 -38.58 20.39
C TYR A 25 6.42 -38.21 20.79
N THR A 26 7.32 -38.08 19.82
CA THR A 26 8.74 -37.79 20.05
C THR A 26 9.14 -36.34 19.72
N LEU A 27 8.17 -35.50 19.33
CA LEU A 27 8.38 -34.11 18.96
C LEU A 27 8.78 -33.27 20.18
N GLN A 28 9.86 -32.51 20.07
CA GLN A 28 10.34 -31.59 21.09
C GLN A 28 10.56 -30.21 20.47
N LEU A 29 10.13 -29.15 21.16
CA LEU A 29 10.35 -27.77 20.71
C LEU A 29 11.84 -27.42 20.84
N LYS A 30 12.45 -26.94 19.75
CA LYS A 30 13.82 -26.42 19.75
C LYS A 30 13.76 -24.94 20.10
N THR A 31 14.14 -24.60 21.34
CA THR A 31 14.31 -23.21 21.76
C THR A 31 15.38 -22.57 20.88
N GLN A 32 14.97 -21.63 20.01
CA GLN A 32 15.94 -20.79 19.34
C GLN A 32 16.59 -19.88 20.39
N PRO A 33 17.91 -19.70 20.38
CA PRO A 33 18.49 -18.52 21.00
C PRO A 33 17.97 -17.33 20.20
N THR A 34 16.93 -16.67 20.71
CA THR A 34 16.74 -15.25 20.45
C THR A 34 18.08 -14.58 20.73
N ALA A 35 18.54 -13.73 19.80
CA ALA A 35 19.69 -12.88 20.05
C ALA A 35 19.58 -12.33 21.48
N PRO A 36 20.69 -12.31 22.25
CA PRO A 36 20.67 -11.66 23.56
C PRO A 36 20.02 -10.29 23.38
N PRO A 37 19.10 -9.87 24.27
CA PRO A 37 18.74 -8.46 24.30
C PRO A 37 20.07 -7.70 24.30
N GLU A 38 20.24 -6.77 23.35
CA GLU A 38 21.34 -5.84 23.40
C GLU A 38 21.41 -5.33 24.84
N PRO A 39 22.59 -5.35 25.50
CA PRO A 39 22.69 -4.82 26.84
C PRO A 39 22.10 -3.42 26.79
N GLU A 40 21.06 -3.21 27.61
CA GLU A 40 20.42 -1.92 27.76
C GLU A 40 21.53 -0.90 27.98
N THR A 41 21.86 -0.11 26.96
CA THR A 41 22.52 1.15 27.17
C THR A 41 21.64 1.89 28.17
N PRO A 42 22.14 2.20 29.38
CA PRO A 42 21.33 2.90 30.35
C PRO A 42 20.93 4.23 29.70
N SER A 43 19.65 4.32 29.35
CA SER A 43 19.05 5.59 28.96
C SER A 43 19.33 6.56 30.11
N PRO A 44 19.84 7.77 29.84
CA PRO A 44 20.12 8.73 30.89
C PRO A 44 18.82 8.96 31.66
N GLN A 45 18.82 8.56 32.93
CA GLN A 45 17.79 8.96 33.87
C GLN A 45 17.70 10.49 33.80
N PRO A 46 16.53 11.09 33.57
CA PRO A 46 16.35 12.49 33.89
C PRO A 46 16.62 12.60 35.39
N ALA A 47 17.68 13.31 35.74
CA ALA A 47 17.89 13.75 37.11
C ALA A 47 16.57 14.36 37.61
N THR A 48 16.02 13.76 38.66
CA THR A 48 14.99 14.38 39.48
C THR A 48 15.49 15.77 39.90
N PRO A 49 14.84 16.88 39.52
CA PRO A 49 14.98 18.09 40.29
C PRO A 49 14.28 17.80 41.61
N GLU A 50 15.07 17.75 42.69
CA GLU A 50 14.56 17.82 44.05
C GLU A 50 13.60 19.01 44.14
N THR A 51 12.32 18.71 44.21
CA THR A 51 11.30 19.68 44.58
C THR A 51 11.17 19.58 46.09
N PRO A 52 11.46 20.65 46.86
CA PRO A 52 11.15 20.64 48.28
C PRO A 52 9.63 20.52 48.42
N ARG A 53 9.17 19.61 49.28
CA ARG A 53 7.79 19.62 49.77
C ARG A 53 7.55 20.95 50.48
N PRO A 54 6.51 21.72 50.15
CA PRO A 54 5.96 22.70 51.08
C PRO A 54 4.72 22.13 51.74
N GLU A 55 4.64 22.47 53.01
CA GLU A 55 3.60 22.13 53.97
C GLU A 55 2.21 22.60 53.53
N ASP A 56 1.20 21.89 54.01
CA ASP A 56 -0.19 22.33 53.96
C ASP A 56 -0.34 23.70 54.63
N GLY A 57 -0.91 24.67 53.91
CA GLY A 57 -1.47 25.88 54.49
C GLY A 57 -0.66 27.17 54.32
N ALA A 58 -0.62 27.73 53.11
CA ALA A 58 -0.38 29.16 52.91
C ALA A 58 -1.18 29.69 51.70
N PRO A 59 -1.82 30.86 51.78
CA PRO A 59 -2.66 31.40 50.70
C PRO A 59 -1.79 31.77 49.49
N SER A 60 -2.22 31.33 48.30
CA SER A 60 -1.56 31.57 47.03
C SER A 60 -1.42 33.07 46.73
N ASN A 61 -0.20 33.54 46.45
CA ASN A 61 -0.01 34.83 45.81
C ASN A 61 -0.76 34.83 44.47
N ALA A 62 -1.72 35.75 44.34
CA ALA A 62 -2.77 35.74 43.34
C ALA A 62 -2.31 35.94 41.88
N THR A 63 -1.00 35.90 41.59
CA THR A 63 -0.39 36.23 40.30
C THR A 63 0.39 35.06 39.68
N SER A 64 -0.11 33.82 39.75
CA SER A 64 0.52 32.68 39.05
C SER A 64 -0.48 31.83 38.26
N CYS A 65 -0.01 31.16 37.21
CA CYS A 65 -0.80 30.25 36.39
C CYS A 65 -0.24 28.83 36.48
N ARG A 66 -0.88 27.98 37.29
CA ARG A 66 -0.47 26.58 37.53
C ARG A 66 -0.50 25.71 36.27
N LEU A 67 -1.29 26.08 35.25
CA LEU A 67 -1.40 25.34 34.00
C LEU A 67 -0.16 25.51 33.11
N CYS A 68 0.35 26.74 33.03
CA CYS A 68 1.49 27.10 32.18
C CYS A 68 2.80 27.18 32.98
N GLY A 69 2.74 27.07 34.31
CA GLY A 69 3.91 27.16 35.18
C GLY A 69 4.51 28.56 35.30
N LEU A 70 3.76 29.60 34.93
CA LEU A 70 4.24 31.00 34.91
C LEU A 70 3.81 31.76 36.18
N THR A 71 4.70 32.62 36.66
CA THR A 71 4.46 33.59 37.74
C THR A 71 4.56 35.01 37.17
N PHE A 72 3.61 35.87 37.53
CA PHE A 72 3.47 37.23 37.01
C PHE A 72 3.72 38.26 38.10
N ALA A 73 4.22 39.43 37.70
CA ALA A 73 4.47 40.54 38.61
C ALA A 73 3.18 41.28 38.98
N SER A 74 2.12 41.17 38.16
CA SER A 74 0.84 41.85 38.38
C SER A 74 -0.39 41.01 37.99
N LEU A 75 -1.55 41.35 38.56
CA LEU A 75 -2.84 40.75 38.19
C LEU A 75 -3.28 41.09 36.76
N LEU A 76 -2.83 42.25 36.24
CA LEU A 76 -3.15 42.67 34.89
C LEU A 76 -2.44 41.77 33.87
N GLU A 77 -1.18 41.43 34.15
CA GLU A 77 -0.36 40.53 33.35
C GLU A 77 -0.85 39.07 33.43
N GLN A 78 -1.34 38.64 34.59
CA GLN A 78 -2.00 37.34 34.70
C GLN A 78 -3.30 37.29 33.86
N ARG A 79 -4.09 38.37 33.85
CA ARG A 79 -5.32 38.46 33.04
C ARG A 79 -5.01 38.52 31.54
N SER A 80 -3.92 39.17 31.12
CA SER A 80 -3.48 39.15 29.72
C SER A 80 -2.98 37.77 29.33
N HIS A 81 -2.21 37.09 30.20
CA HIS A 81 -1.78 35.71 29.96
C HIS A 81 -2.96 34.74 29.82
N VAL A 82 -3.98 34.79 30.70
CA VAL A 82 -5.14 33.88 30.60
C VAL A 82 -5.93 34.09 29.31
N ARG A 83 -5.85 35.28 28.72
CA ARG A 83 -6.45 35.60 27.41
C ARG A 83 -5.52 35.33 26.22
N SER A 84 -4.28 34.91 26.46
CA SER A 84 -3.31 34.67 25.38
C SER A 84 -3.56 33.33 24.69
N ASP A 85 -3.09 33.24 23.45
CA ASP A 85 -3.15 32.01 22.65
C ASP A 85 -2.33 30.89 23.29
N PHE A 86 -1.22 31.22 23.95
CA PHE A 86 -0.39 30.27 24.68
C PHE A 86 -1.15 29.57 25.81
N HIS A 87 -1.88 30.34 26.64
CA HIS A 87 -2.67 29.77 27.72
C HIS A 87 -3.82 28.91 27.19
N SER A 88 -4.53 29.43 26.19
CA SER A 88 -5.64 28.74 25.53
C SER A 88 -5.20 27.44 24.83
N TYR A 89 -3.99 27.43 24.26
CA TYR A 89 -3.38 26.25 23.65
C TYR A 89 -3.05 25.17 24.69
N ASN A 90 -2.44 25.57 25.82
CA ASN A 90 -2.15 24.66 26.94
C ASN A 90 -3.40 24.11 27.63
N ILE A 91 -4.49 24.88 27.72
CA ILE A 91 -5.80 24.38 28.16
C ILE A 91 -6.26 23.24 27.25
N LYS A 92 -6.23 23.46 25.93
CA LYS A 92 -6.68 22.47 24.95
C LYS A 92 -5.77 21.24 24.87
N GLN A 93 -4.46 21.39 25.10
CA GLN A 93 -3.52 20.26 25.23
C GLN A 93 -3.86 19.39 26.45
N LYS A 94 -4.13 20.02 27.60
CA LYS A 94 -4.50 19.30 28.83
C LYS A 94 -5.85 18.60 28.72
N LEU A 95 -6.85 19.23 28.09
CA LEU A 95 -8.14 18.59 27.78
C LEU A 95 -8.00 17.37 26.85
N ARG A 96 -6.94 17.34 26.03
CA ARG A 96 -6.59 16.22 25.14
C ARG A 96 -5.63 15.20 25.79
N GLY A 97 -5.36 15.32 27.09
CA GLY A 97 -4.47 14.42 27.83
C GLY A 97 -2.98 14.53 27.46
N LYS A 98 -2.57 15.63 26.82
CA LYS A 98 -1.17 15.91 26.47
C LYS A 98 -0.51 16.82 27.50
N GLN A 99 0.81 16.77 27.58
CA GLN A 99 1.59 17.67 28.42
C GLN A 99 1.49 19.12 27.92
N ALA A 100 1.51 20.06 28.87
CA ALA A 100 1.56 21.49 28.57
C ALA A 100 2.92 21.84 27.95
N VAL A 101 2.90 22.76 27.00
CA VAL A 101 4.06 23.22 26.24
C VAL A 101 4.62 24.48 26.90
N THR A 102 5.93 24.65 26.86
CA THR A 102 6.61 25.85 27.39
C THR A 102 6.53 27.02 26.41
N GLU A 103 6.78 28.25 26.87
CA GLU A 103 6.69 29.46 26.04
C GLU A 103 7.62 29.40 24.82
N SER A 104 8.88 28.99 25.02
CA SER A 104 9.86 28.83 23.93
C SER A 104 9.50 27.77 22.89
N GLU A 105 8.79 26.71 23.30
CA GLU A 105 8.32 25.67 22.38
C GLU A 105 7.09 26.16 21.60
N PHE A 106 6.25 26.99 22.22
CA PHE A 106 5.11 27.62 21.56
C PHE A 106 5.56 28.63 20.50
N GLU A 107 6.58 29.45 20.78
CA GLU A 107 7.15 30.39 19.80
C GLU A 107 7.72 29.67 18.57
N LYS A 108 8.44 28.56 18.76
CA LYS A 108 8.93 27.72 17.65
C LYS A 108 7.78 27.16 16.80
N LEU A 109 6.70 26.71 17.44
CA LEU A 109 5.52 26.19 16.74
C LEU A 109 4.82 27.27 15.90
N VAL A 110 4.81 28.52 16.38
CA VAL A 110 4.26 29.68 15.65
C VAL A 110 5.19 30.05 14.48
N GLN A 111 6.50 30.11 14.69
CA GLN A 111 7.47 30.46 13.64
C GLN A 111 7.45 29.47 12.47
N ASP A 112 7.40 28.17 12.78
CA ASP A 112 7.23 27.10 11.80
C ASP A 112 5.93 27.23 10.98
N LEU A 113 4.88 27.82 11.56
CA LEU A 113 3.58 28.01 10.92
C LEU A 113 3.64 29.15 9.89
N ASP A 114 4.31 30.25 10.20
CA ASP A 114 4.48 31.40 9.31
C ASP A 114 5.35 31.07 8.08
N GLU A 115 6.39 30.26 8.26
CA GLU A 115 7.20 29.73 7.13
C GLU A 115 6.37 28.85 6.17
N SER A 116 5.31 28.22 6.68
CA SER A 116 4.44 27.34 5.89
C SER A 116 3.28 28.09 5.21
N LEU A 117 2.87 29.25 5.72
CA LEU A 117 1.78 30.08 5.18
C LEU A 117 2.24 31.04 4.08
N SER A 118 3.51 31.48 4.11
CA SER A 118 4.11 32.32 3.04
C SER A 118 4.28 31.60 1.69
N GLY A 119 3.96 30.29 1.63
CA GLY A 119 4.14 29.45 0.44
C GLY A 119 2.94 29.36 -0.51
N SER A 120 1.81 30.04 -0.28
CA SER A 120 0.64 29.96 -1.19
C SER A 120 -0.35 31.12 -1.01
N ASP A 121 -0.18 32.20 -1.79
CA ASP A 121 -1.31 33.06 -2.17
C ASP A 121 -1.09 33.68 -3.57
N SER A 122 -1.94 33.32 -4.54
CA SER A 122 -2.24 34.10 -5.75
C SER A 122 -3.41 33.44 -6.50
N SER A 123 -4.63 33.79 -6.09
CA SER A 123 -5.70 34.29 -6.98
C SER A 123 -6.92 34.61 -6.13
N ASP A 124 -7.08 35.91 -5.93
CA ASP A 124 -8.14 36.58 -5.19
C ASP A 124 -9.46 36.62 -5.98
N SER A 125 -10.58 36.46 -5.27
CA SER A 125 -11.91 36.88 -5.70
C SER A 125 -12.74 37.11 -4.44
N GLU A 126 -13.00 38.39 -4.18
CA GLU A 126 -13.65 38.97 -3.01
C GLU A 126 -15.11 38.51 -2.81
N ASP A 127 -15.50 38.29 -1.56
CA ASP A 127 -16.83 38.64 -1.05
C ASP A 127 -16.79 38.80 0.48
N GLU A 128 -17.08 40.03 0.91
CA GLU A 128 -17.14 40.54 2.28
C GLU A 128 -18.42 40.09 3.02
N SER A 129 -18.28 39.62 4.27
CA SER A 129 -19.36 39.61 5.28
C SER A 129 -18.80 39.21 6.66
N ASP A 130 -18.75 40.22 7.54
CA ASP A 130 -18.34 40.27 8.94
C ASP A 130 -18.52 39.03 9.85
N GLY A 131 -17.51 38.82 10.70
CA GLY A 131 -17.58 37.98 11.89
C GLY A 131 -16.20 37.72 12.53
N GLU A 132 -15.67 38.69 13.28
CA GLU A 132 -14.44 38.56 14.08
C GLU A 132 -14.40 37.24 14.88
N LYS A 133 -13.49 36.34 14.50
CA LYS A 133 -13.02 35.25 15.39
C LYS A 133 -11.51 35.30 15.48
N LYS A 134 -11.01 35.65 16.67
CA LYS A 134 -9.61 35.62 17.12
C LYS A 134 -9.02 34.20 17.20
N ASP A 135 -9.39 33.33 16.27
CA ASP A 135 -9.04 31.91 16.28
C ASP A 135 -7.97 31.56 15.23
N SER A 136 -7.44 32.48 14.41
CA SER A 136 -6.63 32.10 13.23
C SER A 136 -5.34 31.35 13.57
N THR A 137 -4.51 31.88 14.46
CA THR A 137 -3.23 31.30 14.92
C THR A 137 -3.44 30.01 15.71
N LEU A 138 -4.30 30.06 16.72
CA LEU A 138 -4.56 28.92 17.59
C LEU A 138 -5.30 27.79 16.85
N SER A 139 -6.23 28.11 15.94
CA SER A 139 -6.90 27.11 15.11
C SER A 139 -5.99 26.55 14.03
N ALA A 140 -5.06 27.33 13.48
CA ALA A 140 -4.05 26.84 12.53
C ALA A 140 -3.03 25.92 13.21
N LEU A 141 -2.54 26.26 14.41
CA LEU A 141 -1.70 25.38 15.22
C LEU A 141 -2.43 24.08 15.60
N LEU A 142 -3.69 24.16 16.03
CA LEU A 142 -4.49 22.98 16.33
C LEU A 142 -4.83 22.15 15.09
N LYS A 143 -5.01 22.77 13.91
CA LYS A 143 -5.22 22.09 12.62
C LYS A 143 -3.94 21.42 12.13
N ARG A 144 -2.77 22.03 12.31
CA ARG A 144 -1.46 21.42 12.01
C ARG A 144 -1.15 20.29 12.98
N GLN A 145 -1.33 20.50 14.29
CA GLN A 145 -1.28 19.46 15.31
C GLN A 145 -2.25 18.34 14.97
N ALA A 146 -3.50 18.67 14.58
CA ALA A 146 -4.48 17.70 14.12
C ALA A 146 -4.04 17.04 12.81
N LYS A 147 -3.39 17.69 11.86
CA LYS A 147 -2.90 17.05 10.62
C LYS A 147 -1.69 16.15 10.85
N VAL A 148 -0.91 16.45 11.89
CA VAL A 148 0.23 15.65 12.36
C VAL A 148 -0.24 14.49 13.26
N THR A 149 -1.31 14.64 14.05
CA THR A 149 -1.85 13.58 14.91
C THR A 149 -3.08 12.84 14.35
N HIS A 150 -3.70 13.41 13.32
CA HIS A 150 -4.86 12.97 12.53
C HIS A 150 -4.63 13.40 11.08
N GLY A 151 -3.76 12.69 10.37
CA GLY A 151 -3.98 12.53 8.93
C GLY A 151 -5.36 11.87 8.77
N ASP A 152 -6.28 12.57 8.08
CA ASP A 152 -7.62 12.13 7.69
C ASP A 152 -8.35 11.17 8.65
N ALA A 153 -9.10 11.74 9.60
CA ALA A 153 -10.37 11.14 10.01
C ALA A 153 -11.33 11.38 8.83
N ASP A 154 -11.50 10.44 7.91
CA ASP A 154 -12.39 9.28 8.11
C ASP A 154 -11.83 7.95 7.57
N ASP A 155 -10.50 7.80 7.50
CA ASP A 155 -9.97 6.71 6.67
C ASP A 155 -8.53 6.25 6.98
N ALA A 156 -8.25 5.71 8.18
CA ALA A 156 -7.32 4.57 8.40
C ALA A 156 -7.22 4.16 9.90
N PRO A 157 -6.46 3.10 10.19
CA PRO A 157 -6.92 1.93 10.93
C PRO A 157 -7.03 2.18 12.45
N THR A 158 -7.95 1.46 13.09
CA THR A 158 -7.78 1.16 14.51
C THR A 158 -6.36 0.65 14.71
N LYS A 159 -5.61 1.23 15.66
CA LYS A 159 -4.34 0.68 16.14
C LYS A 159 -4.61 -0.77 16.53
N GLN A 160 -4.38 -1.70 15.59
CA GLN A 160 -4.06 -3.06 15.96
C GLN A 160 -2.79 -2.92 16.82
N PRO A 161 -2.69 -3.63 17.95
CA PRO A 161 -1.45 -3.66 18.71
C PRO A 161 -0.33 -3.95 17.71
N LYS A 162 0.80 -3.22 17.81
CA LYS A 162 2.02 -3.52 17.06
C LYS A 162 2.20 -5.04 17.16
N ARG A 163 1.94 -5.76 16.08
CA ARG A 163 2.10 -7.20 16.04
C ARG A 163 3.61 -7.38 16.03
N ASP A 164 4.14 -7.88 17.14
CA ASP A 164 5.55 -7.94 17.48
C ASP A 164 6.43 -8.13 16.24
N SER A 165 7.26 -7.12 15.94
CA SER A 165 8.39 -7.26 15.02
C SER A 165 9.52 -8.09 15.65
N GLY A 166 9.19 -9.13 16.43
CA GLY A 166 10.13 -9.77 17.36
C GLY A 166 10.17 -11.29 17.35
N LYS A 167 9.27 -12.00 16.65
CA LYS A 167 9.28 -13.48 16.64
C LYS A 167 9.42 -14.06 15.23
N PRO A 168 10.25 -15.10 15.04
CA PRO A 168 10.43 -15.76 13.75
C PRO A 168 9.11 -16.41 13.28
N PRO A 169 8.83 -16.44 11.96
CA PRO A 169 7.58 -16.98 11.43
C PRO A 169 7.47 -18.50 11.53
N LEU A 170 8.60 -19.19 11.70
CA LEU A 170 8.70 -20.65 11.82
C LEU A 170 9.10 -21.03 13.26
N LEU A 171 8.44 -22.05 13.77
CA LEU A 171 8.78 -22.74 15.01
C LEU A 171 9.52 -24.02 14.66
N TRP A 172 10.66 -24.24 15.32
CA TRP A 172 11.51 -25.40 15.06
C TRP A 172 11.31 -26.48 16.10
N PHE A 173 11.28 -27.71 15.64
CA PHE A 173 11.10 -28.91 16.42
C PHE A 173 12.19 -29.92 16.06
N SER A 174 12.53 -30.76 17.02
CA SER A 174 13.43 -31.89 16.84
C SER A 174 12.74 -33.17 17.28
N THR A 175 13.20 -34.30 16.78
CA THR A 175 12.75 -35.62 17.22
C THR A 175 13.97 -36.54 17.29
N PRO A 176 14.14 -37.33 18.37
CA PRO A 176 15.17 -38.36 18.47
C PRO A 176 15.12 -39.44 17.38
N LYS A 177 14.01 -39.55 16.64
CA LYS A 177 13.84 -40.52 15.55
C LYS A 177 14.41 -40.04 14.23
N LEU A 178 14.69 -38.75 14.09
CA LEU A 178 15.42 -38.20 12.96
C LEU A 178 16.86 -37.92 13.39
N PRO A 179 17.80 -37.89 12.44
CA PRO A 179 19.16 -37.45 12.69
C PRO A 179 19.20 -36.10 13.42
N SER A 180 20.15 -35.90 14.34
CA SER A 180 20.30 -34.65 15.13
C SER A 180 20.46 -33.40 14.26
N ASN A 181 21.03 -33.58 13.07
CA ASN A 181 21.19 -32.55 12.05
C ASN A 181 19.86 -32.22 11.32
N THR A 182 18.75 -32.88 11.60
CA THR A 182 17.46 -32.67 10.93
C THR A 182 16.47 -31.99 11.87
N SER A 183 15.99 -30.81 11.49
CA SER A 183 14.98 -30.05 12.24
C SER A 183 13.69 -29.91 11.43
N LEU A 184 12.56 -29.99 12.12
CA LEU A 184 11.23 -29.82 11.56
C LEU A 184 10.73 -28.40 11.84
N ALA A 185 10.13 -27.74 10.85
CA ALA A 185 9.63 -26.38 10.97
C ALA A 185 8.13 -26.29 10.68
N ILE A 186 7.40 -25.60 11.54
CA ILE A 186 5.96 -25.37 11.43
C ILE A 186 5.70 -23.86 11.50
N TYR A 187 4.78 -23.36 10.67
CA TYR A 187 4.42 -21.94 10.69
C TYR A 187 3.71 -21.56 11.98
N ARG A 188 4.19 -20.51 12.66
CA ARG A 188 3.52 -19.95 13.86
C ARG A 188 2.09 -19.50 13.56
N ALA A 189 1.82 -19.07 12.34
CA ALA A 189 0.54 -18.50 11.93
C ALA A 189 -0.65 -19.46 12.01
N ILE A 190 -0.41 -20.79 12.07
CA ILE A 190 -1.48 -21.81 12.18
C ILE A 190 -1.99 -21.98 13.62
N PHE A 191 -1.31 -21.38 14.61
CA PHE A 191 -1.73 -21.41 16.01
C PHE A 191 -2.58 -20.17 16.34
N SER A 192 -3.53 -20.35 17.25
CA SER A 192 -4.33 -19.25 17.81
C SER A 192 -3.44 -18.29 18.61
N THR A 193 -3.94 -17.10 18.92
CA THR A 193 -3.13 -16.09 19.62
C THR A 193 -2.77 -16.56 21.04
N SER A 194 -3.71 -17.23 21.73
CA SER A 194 -3.48 -17.79 23.06
C SER A 194 -2.53 -18.99 23.06
N GLU A 195 -2.56 -19.82 22.02
CA GLU A 195 -1.61 -20.92 21.82
C GLU A 195 -0.18 -20.39 21.60
N GLN A 196 -0.04 -19.27 20.88
CA GLN A 196 1.25 -18.65 20.60
C GLN A 196 1.94 -18.00 21.81
N GLU A 197 1.18 -17.63 22.84
CA GLU A 197 1.69 -17.08 24.09
C GLU A 197 2.30 -18.18 24.99
N HIS A 198 1.77 -19.41 24.90
CA HIS A 198 2.19 -20.56 25.72
C HIS A 198 3.06 -21.53 24.92
N GLU A 199 4.27 -21.09 24.54
CA GLU A 199 5.15 -21.87 23.66
C GLU A 199 5.52 -23.25 24.22
N GLU A 200 5.59 -23.38 25.55
CA GLU A 200 5.88 -24.64 26.25
C GLU A 200 4.82 -25.73 25.98
N LYS A 201 3.56 -25.34 25.70
CA LYS A 201 2.44 -26.26 25.48
C LYS A 201 2.16 -26.56 24.00
N LEU A 202 2.96 -26.00 23.08
CA LEU A 202 2.72 -26.12 21.64
C LEU A 202 2.77 -27.58 21.15
N VAL A 203 3.64 -28.41 21.72
CA VAL A 203 3.72 -29.84 21.38
C VAL A 203 2.41 -30.54 21.72
N ASP A 204 1.82 -30.24 22.88
CA ASP A 204 0.53 -30.81 23.28
C ASP A 204 -0.62 -30.26 22.43
N THR A 205 -0.55 -28.98 22.05
CA THR A 205 -1.49 -28.41 21.08
C THR A 205 -1.44 -29.13 19.73
N ILE A 206 -0.24 -29.47 19.23
CA ILE A 206 -0.09 -30.24 17.98
C ILE A 206 -0.70 -31.64 18.13
N LYS A 207 -0.50 -32.30 19.28
CA LYS A 207 -1.12 -33.60 19.58
C LYS A 207 -2.64 -33.53 19.60
N GLN A 208 -3.22 -32.48 20.19
CA GLN A 208 -4.68 -32.28 20.24
C GLN A 208 -5.29 -31.96 18.88
N LYS A 209 -4.54 -31.31 17.99
CA LYS A 209 -5.00 -30.92 16.65
C LYS A 209 -4.84 -32.02 15.59
N GLN A 210 -4.50 -33.25 15.96
CA GLN A 210 -4.44 -34.36 15.01
C GLN A 210 -5.84 -34.79 14.56
N LEU A 211 -6.01 -35.02 13.26
CA LEU A 211 -7.28 -35.34 12.61
C LEU A 211 -7.16 -36.67 11.88
N ALA A 212 -8.08 -37.59 12.16
CA ALA A 212 -8.15 -38.86 11.46
C ALA A 212 -8.48 -38.64 9.98
N ALA A 213 -7.70 -39.25 9.08
CA ALA A 213 -7.97 -39.20 7.65
C ALA A 213 -9.31 -39.88 7.31
N LYS A 214 -10.17 -39.21 6.53
CA LYS A 214 -11.43 -39.81 6.07
C LYS A 214 -11.14 -40.82 4.96
N PRO A 215 -11.77 -42.01 4.95
CA PRO A 215 -11.57 -42.99 3.90
C PRO A 215 -11.95 -42.42 2.53
N PRO A 216 -11.30 -42.87 1.43
CA PRO A 216 -11.58 -42.36 0.10
C PRO A 216 -13.06 -42.60 -0.27
N PRO A 217 -13.74 -41.63 -0.92
CA PRO A 217 -15.12 -41.80 -1.34
C PRO A 217 -15.25 -42.94 -2.35
N ASN A 218 -16.39 -43.62 -2.39
CA ASN A 218 -16.64 -44.73 -3.32
C ASN A 218 -16.41 -44.28 -4.79
N PRO A 219 -16.01 -45.20 -5.70
CA PRO A 219 -15.66 -44.87 -7.10
C PRO A 219 -16.74 -44.08 -7.85
N LEU A 220 -18.02 -44.30 -7.52
CA LEU A 220 -19.17 -43.57 -8.07
C LEU A 220 -19.25 -42.10 -7.59
N GLN A 221 -18.83 -41.82 -6.36
CA GLN A 221 -18.75 -40.47 -5.82
C GLN A 221 -17.50 -39.73 -6.33
N GLN A 222 -16.41 -40.46 -6.56
CA GLN A 222 -15.18 -39.91 -7.10
C GLN A 222 -15.36 -39.39 -8.53
N LYS A 223 -16.08 -40.14 -9.37
CA LYS A 223 -16.42 -39.74 -10.75
C LYS A 223 -17.36 -38.52 -10.83
N LYS A 224 -18.15 -38.28 -9.77
CA LYS A 224 -19.01 -37.09 -9.64
C LYS A 224 -18.20 -35.86 -9.20
N LEU A 225 -17.27 -36.03 -8.26
CA LEU A 225 -16.39 -34.96 -7.77
C LEU A 225 -15.41 -34.46 -8.84
N GLU A 226 -14.86 -35.36 -9.66
CA GLU A 226 -13.97 -34.99 -10.78
C GLU A 226 -14.69 -34.15 -11.84
N LYS A 227 -15.98 -34.46 -12.09
CA LYS A 227 -16.82 -33.69 -13.02
C LYS A 227 -17.19 -32.30 -12.47
N ASP A 228 -17.40 -32.20 -11.15
CA ASP A 228 -17.70 -30.93 -10.46
C ASP A 228 -16.44 -30.03 -10.27
N GLU A 229 -15.23 -30.59 -10.33
CA GLU A 229 -13.96 -29.82 -10.25
C GLU A 229 -13.56 -29.19 -11.61
N GLU A 230 -14.02 -29.74 -12.73
CA GLU A 230 -13.73 -29.26 -14.09
C GLU A 230 -14.67 -28.13 -14.54
N GLU A 231 -15.84 -27.99 -13.90
CA GLU A 231 -16.87 -27.00 -14.23
C GLU A 231 -16.86 -25.87 -13.19
N GLY A 232 -16.33 -24.69 -13.55
CA GLY A 232 -16.15 -23.53 -12.66
C GLY A 232 -17.44 -22.87 -12.15
N GLY A 233 -18.23 -23.58 -11.35
CA GLY A 233 -19.53 -23.19 -10.80
C GLY A 233 -19.59 -23.14 -9.27
N VAL A 234 -20.53 -22.34 -8.74
CA VAL A 234 -20.81 -22.17 -7.30
C VAL A 234 -21.39 -23.46 -6.72
N ARG A 235 -20.92 -23.91 -5.54
CA ARG A 235 -21.57 -25.00 -4.78
C ARG A 235 -22.82 -24.49 -4.06
N LEU A 236 -23.90 -25.27 -4.18
CA LEU A 236 -25.28 -25.03 -3.69
C LEU A 236 -25.39 -24.76 -2.17
N PRO A 237 -26.49 -24.10 -1.73
CA PRO A 237 -26.72 -23.63 -0.36
C PRO A 237 -26.80 -24.75 0.69
N ALA A 238 -26.54 -24.37 1.95
CA ALA A 238 -26.38 -25.25 3.12
C ALA A 238 -27.53 -26.25 3.37
N SER A 239 -28.76 -25.99 2.89
CA SER A 239 -29.91 -26.89 3.06
C SER A 239 -29.87 -28.14 2.18
N MET A 240 -29.01 -28.19 1.16
CA MET A 240 -28.86 -29.31 0.22
C MET A 240 -27.54 -30.07 0.36
N MET A 241 -26.69 -29.71 1.33
CA MET A 241 -25.50 -30.48 1.66
C MET A 241 -25.90 -31.75 2.42
N PRO A 242 -25.45 -32.95 2.02
CA PRO A 242 -25.64 -34.14 2.83
C PRO A 242 -24.95 -33.94 4.18
N LYS A 243 -25.68 -34.15 5.29
CA LYS A 243 -25.20 -34.07 6.68
C LYS A 243 -24.00 -34.99 6.99
N ASN A 244 -23.63 -35.86 6.05
CA ASN A 244 -22.49 -36.78 6.11
C ASN A 244 -21.43 -36.50 5.02
N THR A 245 -21.07 -35.24 4.76
CA THR A 245 -19.95 -34.90 3.85
C THR A 245 -18.68 -34.48 4.62
N SER A 246 -17.51 -34.58 3.97
CA SER A 246 -16.21 -34.20 4.55
C SER A 246 -16.12 -32.77 5.10
N ALA A 247 -17.12 -31.92 4.84
CA ALA A 247 -17.25 -30.53 5.29
C ALA A 247 -17.61 -30.33 6.78
N ALA A 248 -17.92 -31.39 7.54
CA ALA A 248 -18.25 -31.28 8.97
C ALA A 248 -17.03 -31.21 9.92
N GLY A 249 -15.81 -31.08 9.39
CA GLY A 249 -14.57 -30.96 10.18
C GLY A 249 -14.06 -29.53 10.25
N PRO A 250 -13.02 -29.25 11.06
CA PRO A 250 -12.46 -27.91 11.16
C PRO A 250 -11.90 -27.45 9.80
N HIS A 251 -12.04 -26.16 9.52
CA HIS A 251 -11.69 -25.57 8.23
C HIS A 251 -11.12 -24.16 8.38
N TYR A 252 -10.34 -23.77 7.37
CA TYR A 252 -9.80 -22.41 7.23
C TYR A 252 -10.48 -21.68 6.08
N PHE A 253 -10.59 -20.36 6.25
CA PHE A 253 -10.94 -19.45 5.17
C PHE A 253 -9.67 -18.76 4.66
N LEU A 254 -9.41 -18.86 3.36
CA LEU A 254 -8.30 -18.21 2.69
C LEU A 254 -8.85 -17.21 1.67
N CYS A 255 -8.40 -15.97 1.72
CA CYS A 255 -8.85 -14.90 0.84
C CYS A 255 -7.67 -14.06 0.35
N MET A 256 -7.62 -13.81 -0.96
CA MET A 256 -6.66 -12.93 -1.59
C MET A 256 -7.35 -11.95 -2.52
N ILE A 257 -7.07 -10.66 -2.36
CA ILE A 257 -7.58 -9.59 -3.21
C ILE A 257 -6.47 -8.61 -3.60
N GLY A 258 -6.35 -8.33 -4.90
CA GLY A 258 -5.35 -7.43 -5.43
C GLY A 258 -5.33 -7.30 -6.95
N GLY A 259 -5.09 -6.09 -7.45
CA GLY A 259 -4.93 -5.82 -8.88
C GLY A 259 -6.15 -6.20 -9.73
N GLY A 260 -7.35 -6.16 -9.16
CA GLY A 260 -8.58 -6.59 -9.83
C GLY A 260 -8.83 -8.10 -9.84
N HIS A 261 -8.01 -8.87 -9.13
CA HIS A 261 -8.24 -10.29 -8.89
C HIS A 261 -8.73 -10.51 -7.47
N PHE A 262 -9.72 -11.36 -7.33
CA PHE A 262 -10.17 -11.90 -6.05
C PHE A 262 -10.14 -13.43 -6.12
N ALA A 263 -9.70 -14.06 -5.05
CA ALA A 263 -9.82 -15.49 -4.84
C ALA A 263 -10.19 -15.74 -3.38
N GLY A 264 -11.29 -16.46 -3.15
CA GLY A 264 -11.72 -16.94 -1.84
C GLY A 264 -11.83 -18.46 -1.86
N MET A 265 -11.43 -19.13 -0.78
CA MET A 265 -11.48 -20.58 -0.63
C MET A 265 -11.72 -20.97 0.82
N LEU A 266 -12.63 -21.90 1.04
CA LEU A 266 -12.78 -22.64 2.29
C LEU A 266 -12.25 -24.04 2.10
N VAL A 267 -11.39 -24.47 3.02
CA VAL A 267 -10.70 -25.76 2.91
C VAL A 267 -10.73 -26.48 4.25
N SER A 268 -11.08 -27.75 4.23
CA SER A 268 -11.07 -28.58 5.44
C SER A 268 -9.64 -28.93 5.81
N LEU A 269 -9.36 -28.97 7.12
CA LEU A 269 -8.10 -29.49 7.67
C LEU A 269 -8.07 -31.02 7.67
N THR A 270 -9.20 -31.69 7.47
CA THR A 270 -9.21 -33.14 7.36
C THR A 270 -8.58 -33.57 6.03
N PRO A 271 -7.48 -34.36 6.06
CA PRO A 271 -6.77 -34.72 4.85
C PRO A 271 -7.57 -35.77 4.07
N LYS A 272 -7.57 -35.64 2.74
CA LYS A 272 -8.04 -36.69 1.83
C LYS A 272 -6.84 -37.51 1.38
N LEU A 273 -6.87 -38.81 1.67
CA LEU A 273 -5.84 -39.75 1.22
C LEU A 273 -5.92 -39.93 -0.30
N THR A 274 -4.85 -39.57 -1.01
CA THR A 274 -4.72 -39.77 -2.45
C THR A 274 -3.42 -40.50 -2.74
N LYS A 275 -3.42 -41.45 -3.68
CA LYS A 275 -2.20 -42.13 -4.10
C LYS A 275 -1.60 -41.39 -5.29
N LYS A 276 -0.40 -40.83 -5.13
CA LYS A 276 0.40 -40.29 -6.25
C LYS A 276 1.69 -41.07 -6.35
N ALA A 277 2.00 -41.59 -7.53
CA ALA A 277 3.23 -42.35 -7.80
C ALA A 277 3.48 -43.52 -6.81
N GLY A 278 2.41 -44.21 -6.37
CA GLY A 278 2.51 -45.32 -5.42
C GLY A 278 2.68 -44.92 -3.96
N GLN A 279 2.68 -43.62 -3.64
CA GLN A 279 2.86 -43.08 -2.29
C GLN A 279 1.60 -42.32 -1.82
N ASP A 280 1.26 -42.47 -0.53
CA ASP A 280 0.10 -41.81 0.08
C ASP A 280 0.36 -40.30 0.29
N ASP A 281 -0.26 -39.48 -0.54
CA ASP A 281 -0.25 -38.02 -0.50
C ASP A 281 -1.53 -37.49 0.20
N ARG A 282 -1.35 -36.54 1.13
CA ARG A 282 -2.47 -35.88 1.83
C ARG A 282 -2.86 -34.66 1.03
N SER A 283 -3.98 -34.76 0.32
CA SER A 283 -4.52 -33.65 -0.44
C SER A 283 -5.52 -32.84 0.39
N ALA A 284 -5.56 -31.53 0.12
CA ALA A 284 -6.48 -30.61 0.74
C ALA A 284 -7.90 -30.83 0.20
N THR A 285 -8.91 -30.87 1.09
CA THR A 285 -10.31 -30.99 0.68
C THR A 285 -10.93 -29.60 0.57
N VAL A 286 -11.20 -29.12 -0.64
CA VAL A 286 -11.84 -27.83 -0.88
C VAL A 286 -13.36 -27.94 -0.63
N ILE A 287 -13.86 -27.17 0.34
CA ILE A 287 -15.28 -27.11 0.70
C ILE A 287 -16.01 -26.21 -0.30
N ALA A 288 -15.49 -24.99 -0.49
CA ALA A 288 -16.00 -24.01 -1.44
C ALA A 288 -14.85 -23.15 -1.96
N HIS A 289 -14.92 -22.71 -3.22
CA HIS A 289 -13.97 -21.76 -3.78
C HIS A 289 -14.66 -20.86 -4.79
N LYS A 290 -14.16 -19.64 -4.95
CA LYS A 290 -14.64 -18.69 -5.94
C LYS A 290 -13.50 -17.74 -6.33
N THR A 291 -13.42 -17.42 -7.61
CA THR A 291 -12.47 -16.42 -8.11
C THR A 291 -13.20 -15.42 -8.99
N PHE A 292 -12.81 -14.15 -8.89
CA PHE A 292 -13.32 -13.07 -9.73
C PHE A 292 -12.14 -12.35 -10.38
N HIS A 293 -12.35 -11.88 -11.61
CA HIS A 293 -11.41 -10.97 -12.24
C HIS A 293 -12.16 -9.84 -12.94
N ARG A 294 -11.81 -8.60 -12.57
CA ARG A 294 -12.23 -7.39 -13.26
C ARG A 294 -11.00 -6.53 -13.56
N TYR A 295 -10.93 -5.96 -14.75
CA TYR A 295 -9.83 -5.10 -15.14
C TYR A 295 -9.94 -3.73 -14.44
N THR A 296 -9.16 -3.54 -13.38
CA THR A 296 -9.15 -2.30 -12.57
C THR A 296 -7.87 -1.48 -12.74
N THR A 297 -6.75 -2.08 -13.16
CA THR A 297 -5.41 -1.45 -13.18
C THR A 297 -4.97 -0.94 -14.56
N ARG A 298 -4.24 0.18 -14.62
CA ARG A 298 -3.76 0.80 -15.88
C ARG A 298 -2.66 -0.06 -16.53
N ARG A 299 -2.76 -0.31 -17.84
CA ARG A 299 -1.68 -0.95 -18.62
C ARG A 299 -0.43 -0.05 -18.55
N LYS A 300 0.76 -0.66 -18.44
CA LYS A 300 2.10 -0.05 -18.32
C LYS A 300 2.44 0.70 -17.02
N GLN A 301 1.48 1.37 -16.37
CA GLN A 301 1.76 2.17 -15.16
C GLN A 301 1.55 1.41 -13.83
N GLY A 302 0.73 0.34 -13.83
CA GLY A 302 0.36 -0.37 -12.59
C GLY A 302 -0.53 0.48 -11.65
N GLY A 303 -1.06 -0.14 -10.59
CA GLY A 303 -1.91 0.53 -9.58
C GLY A 303 -3.42 0.55 -9.89
N SER A 304 -4.25 0.61 -8.85
CA SER A 304 -5.71 0.75 -8.95
C SER A 304 -6.10 2.18 -9.36
N GLN A 305 -7.27 2.34 -9.98
CA GLN A 305 -7.76 3.65 -10.44
C GLN A 305 -8.09 4.55 -9.25
N SER A 306 -8.71 4.00 -8.19
CA SER A 306 -8.95 4.72 -6.93
C SER A 306 -7.69 5.30 -6.29
N ALA A 307 -6.59 4.55 -6.26
CA ALA A 307 -5.33 5.04 -5.68
C ALA A 307 -4.74 6.22 -6.47
N ASN A 308 -4.88 6.19 -7.80
CA ASN A 308 -4.41 7.27 -8.67
C ASN A 308 -5.32 8.50 -8.59
N ASP A 309 -6.64 8.30 -8.54
CA ASP A 309 -7.62 9.36 -8.35
C ASP A 309 -7.39 10.11 -7.02
N ASN A 310 -7.05 9.38 -5.96
CA ASN A 310 -6.71 9.99 -4.66
C ASN A 310 -5.37 10.73 -4.66
N ALA A 311 -4.41 10.30 -5.49
CA ALA A 311 -3.07 10.89 -5.53
C ALA A 311 -2.93 12.07 -6.50
N LYS A 312 -3.66 12.05 -7.62
CA LYS A 312 -3.50 13.00 -8.74
C LYS A 312 -4.81 13.69 -9.15
N GLY A 313 -5.89 13.48 -8.39
CA GLY A 313 -7.22 13.99 -8.70
C GLY A 313 -8.00 13.08 -9.66
N ASN A 314 -9.32 13.26 -9.65
CA ASN A 314 -10.25 12.44 -10.43
C ASN A 314 -10.06 12.66 -11.95
N ALA A 315 -9.56 11.65 -12.66
CA ALA A 315 -9.50 11.70 -14.11
C ALA A 315 -10.89 11.46 -14.75
N HIS A 316 -11.32 12.30 -15.69
CA HIS A 316 -12.62 12.21 -16.37
C HIS A 316 -12.51 11.63 -17.79
N SER A 317 -11.98 10.41 -17.92
CA SER A 317 -11.87 9.71 -19.21
C SER A 317 -12.77 8.46 -19.23
N ALA A 318 -13.22 8.03 -20.42
CA ALA A 318 -13.98 6.77 -20.55
C ALA A 318 -13.24 5.58 -19.91
N GLY A 319 -11.92 5.53 -20.06
CA GLY A 319 -11.08 4.49 -19.47
C GLY A 319 -10.97 4.57 -17.93
N SER A 320 -11.06 5.75 -17.32
CA SER A 320 -11.10 5.87 -15.85
C SER A 320 -12.48 5.54 -15.30
N SER A 321 -13.56 5.95 -15.98
CA SER A 321 -14.94 5.61 -15.59
C SER A 321 -15.19 4.10 -15.62
N ILE A 322 -14.74 3.38 -16.67
CA ILE A 322 -14.86 1.91 -16.76
C ILE A 322 -14.12 1.21 -15.61
N ARG A 323 -12.93 1.71 -15.23
CA ARG A 323 -12.16 1.12 -14.11
C ARG A 323 -12.85 1.37 -12.77
N ARG A 324 -13.41 2.56 -12.54
CA ARG A 324 -14.20 2.86 -11.33
C ARG A 324 -15.43 1.96 -11.23
N TYR A 325 -16.15 1.80 -12.34
CA TYR A 325 -17.28 0.87 -12.41
C TYR A 325 -16.83 -0.57 -12.11
N ASN A 326 -15.73 -1.03 -12.70
CA ASN A 326 -15.18 -2.36 -12.42
C ASN A 326 -14.72 -2.55 -10.97
N GLU A 327 -14.16 -1.51 -10.33
CA GLU A 327 -13.79 -1.53 -8.91
C GLU A 327 -15.03 -1.62 -8.00
N ALA A 328 -16.09 -0.86 -8.33
CA ALA A 328 -17.37 -0.90 -7.62
C ALA A 328 -18.06 -2.25 -7.78
N ALA A 329 -18.13 -2.77 -9.01
CA ALA A 329 -18.71 -4.09 -9.31
C ALA A 329 -17.94 -5.22 -8.61
N LEU A 330 -16.60 -5.17 -8.61
CA LEU A 330 -15.78 -6.13 -7.86
C LEU A 330 -16.07 -6.06 -6.36
N THR A 331 -16.23 -4.85 -5.81
CA THR A 331 -16.55 -4.65 -4.39
C THR A 331 -17.92 -5.26 -4.04
N GLN A 332 -18.92 -5.07 -4.91
CA GLN A 332 -20.25 -5.66 -4.72
C GLN A 332 -20.20 -7.19 -4.78
N GLU A 333 -19.61 -7.78 -5.82
CA GLU A 333 -19.49 -9.24 -5.98
C GLU A 333 -18.76 -9.90 -4.80
N VAL A 334 -17.71 -9.25 -4.28
CA VAL A 334 -16.98 -9.75 -3.11
C VAL A 334 -17.84 -9.70 -1.86
N ARG A 335 -18.61 -8.64 -1.64
CA ARG A 335 -19.48 -8.51 -0.46
C ARG A 335 -20.66 -9.47 -0.50
N GLU A 336 -21.27 -9.65 -1.67
CA GLU A 336 -22.33 -10.64 -1.89
C GLU A 336 -21.82 -12.06 -1.60
N LEU A 337 -20.63 -12.41 -2.10
CA LEU A 337 -20.02 -13.71 -1.81
C LEU A 337 -19.72 -13.89 -0.31
N LEU A 338 -19.17 -12.88 0.36
CA LEU A 338 -18.88 -12.95 1.79
C LEU A 338 -20.18 -13.13 2.59
N ALA A 339 -21.26 -12.46 2.20
CA ALA A 339 -22.57 -12.62 2.83
C ALA A 339 -23.13 -14.04 2.62
N GLU A 340 -23.03 -14.59 1.41
CA GLU A 340 -23.41 -15.98 1.10
C GLU A 340 -22.60 -16.98 1.94
N TRP A 341 -21.32 -16.71 2.17
CA TRP A 341 -20.43 -17.60 2.92
C TRP A 341 -20.37 -17.32 4.42
N ARG A 342 -21.22 -16.42 4.94
CA ARG A 342 -21.17 -15.96 6.34
C ARG A 342 -21.11 -17.11 7.34
N GLU A 343 -22.02 -18.07 7.26
CA GLU A 343 -22.08 -19.21 8.20
C GLU A 343 -20.80 -20.05 8.16
N MET A 344 -20.22 -20.23 6.98
CA MET A 344 -18.99 -21.01 6.82
C MET A 344 -17.74 -20.22 7.23
N ILE A 345 -17.73 -18.89 7.07
CA ILE A 345 -16.65 -18.02 7.56
C ILE A 345 -16.71 -17.92 9.09
N ASP A 346 -17.90 -17.80 9.67
CA ASP A 346 -18.11 -17.70 11.12
C ASP A 346 -17.69 -18.99 11.84
N SER A 347 -17.87 -20.16 11.21
CA SER A 347 -17.42 -21.45 11.75
C SER A 347 -15.94 -21.78 11.49
N ALA A 348 -15.21 -20.96 10.71
CA ALA A 348 -13.80 -21.21 10.42
C ALA A 348 -12.90 -20.95 11.65
N GLU A 349 -11.88 -21.80 11.84
CA GLU A 349 -10.94 -21.65 12.95
C GLU A 349 -10.00 -20.45 12.77
N LEU A 350 -9.46 -20.29 11.55
CA LEU A 350 -8.54 -19.22 11.19
C LEU A 350 -8.89 -18.62 9.84
N LEU A 351 -8.63 -17.32 9.71
CA LEU A 351 -8.93 -16.51 8.54
C LEU A 351 -7.63 -15.94 7.96
N PHE A 352 -7.12 -16.54 6.88
CA PHE A 352 -5.91 -16.08 6.19
C PHE A 352 -6.28 -15.11 5.07
N ILE A 353 -5.99 -13.83 5.28
CA ILE A 353 -6.42 -12.77 4.35
C ILE A 353 -5.23 -11.94 3.87
N ARG A 354 -5.12 -11.80 2.55
CA ARG A 354 -4.25 -10.83 1.89
C ARG A 354 -5.08 -9.81 1.12
N ALA A 355 -5.01 -8.56 1.56
CA ALA A 355 -5.55 -7.41 0.82
C ALA A 355 -4.42 -6.44 0.48
N THR A 356 -4.18 -6.22 -0.80
CA THR A 356 -3.12 -5.30 -1.26
C THR A 356 -3.65 -3.89 -1.47
N GLY A 357 -3.11 -2.90 -0.74
CA GLY A 357 -3.57 -1.51 -0.81
C GLY A 357 -4.81 -1.22 0.05
N SER A 358 -5.02 0.07 0.34
CA SER A 358 -6.11 0.56 1.21
C SER A 358 -7.50 0.26 0.67
N THR A 359 -7.73 0.47 -0.64
CA THR A 359 -9.03 0.21 -1.29
C THR A 359 -9.49 -1.23 -1.09
N ASN A 360 -8.63 -2.21 -1.39
CA ASN A 360 -8.98 -3.62 -1.25
C ASN A 360 -9.18 -4.02 0.22
N ARG A 361 -8.45 -3.40 1.14
CA ARG A 361 -8.67 -3.59 2.58
C ARG A 361 -10.03 -3.04 3.02
N ARG A 362 -10.46 -1.90 2.46
CA ARG A 362 -11.80 -1.33 2.69
C ARG A 362 -12.93 -2.16 2.09
N THR A 363 -12.70 -2.79 0.93
CA THR A 363 -13.67 -3.72 0.35
C THR A 363 -14.03 -4.85 1.33
N LEU A 364 -13.03 -5.40 2.04
CA LEU A 364 -13.23 -6.50 2.99
C LEU A 364 -13.64 -6.03 4.39
N PHE A 365 -12.98 -5.00 4.94
CA PHE A 365 -13.08 -4.59 6.35
C PHE A 365 -13.69 -3.19 6.58
N GLY A 366 -14.03 -2.48 5.52
CA GLY A 366 -14.65 -1.16 5.63
C GLY A 366 -16.08 -1.23 6.22
N PRO A 367 -16.65 -0.09 6.61
CA PRO A 367 -18.06 -0.05 7.01
C PRO A 367 -18.94 -0.32 5.79
N TYR A 368 -19.79 -1.34 5.87
CA TYR A 368 -20.87 -1.61 4.90
C TYR A 368 -21.99 -2.42 5.57
N GLU A 369 -23.18 -2.36 4.99
CA GLU A 369 -24.34 -3.10 5.47
C GLU A 369 -24.08 -4.62 5.39
N GLY A 370 -24.35 -5.35 6.47
CA GLY A 370 -24.10 -6.80 6.52
C GLY A 370 -22.62 -7.19 6.55
N GLN A 371 -21.75 -6.35 7.12
CA GLN A 371 -20.31 -6.64 7.26
C GLN A 371 -20.06 -8.02 7.90
N VAL A 372 -19.37 -8.90 7.16
CA VAL A 372 -19.04 -10.27 7.60
C VAL A 372 -17.67 -10.33 8.27
N LEU A 373 -16.68 -9.61 7.73
CA LEU A 373 -15.30 -9.63 8.24
C LEU A 373 -15.01 -8.39 9.09
N ASN A 374 -14.57 -8.62 10.34
CA ASN A 374 -14.19 -7.54 11.26
C ASN A 374 -12.66 -7.45 11.39
N SER A 375 -12.07 -6.26 11.22
CA SER A 375 -10.62 -6.07 11.34
C SER A 375 -10.06 -6.35 12.76
N ARG A 376 -10.90 -6.48 13.79
CA ARG A 376 -10.51 -6.84 15.16
C ARG A 376 -10.69 -8.32 15.49
N ASP A 377 -11.08 -9.16 14.53
CA ASP A 377 -11.22 -10.59 14.75
C ASP A 377 -9.86 -11.24 15.07
N ALA A 378 -9.78 -11.91 16.22
CA ALA A 378 -8.58 -12.58 16.71
C ALA A 378 -8.13 -13.75 15.81
N ARG A 379 -9.00 -14.28 14.94
CA ARG A 379 -8.70 -15.36 13.97
C ARG A 379 -7.98 -14.87 12.72
N LEU A 380 -7.90 -13.55 12.51
CA LEU A 380 -7.29 -12.99 11.31
C LEU A 380 -5.77 -13.18 11.30
N ARG A 381 -5.27 -13.71 10.19
CA ARG A 381 -3.86 -13.99 9.92
C ARG A 381 -3.47 -13.45 8.55
N GLY A 382 -2.25 -12.93 8.45
CA GLY A 382 -1.60 -12.70 7.16
C GLY A 382 -0.87 -13.96 6.71
N PHE A 383 -0.56 -14.07 5.43
CA PHE A 383 0.30 -15.15 4.93
C PHE A 383 1.76 -14.88 5.36
N PRO A 384 2.44 -15.81 6.07
CA PRO A 384 3.80 -15.62 6.58
C PRO A 384 4.89 -15.85 5.52
N PHE A 385 4.53 -15.76 4.25
CA PHE A 385 5.40 -15.95 3.09
C PHE A 385 4.88 -15.15 1.90
N SER A 386 5.73 -14.97 0.88
CA SER A 386 5.34 -14.29 -0.35
C SER A 386 4.28 -15.09 -1.11
N THR A 387 3.20 -14.41 -1.48
CA THR A 387 2.10 -14.96 -2.28
C THR A 387 2.05 -14.31 -3.65
N ARG A 388 1.56 -15.05 -4.65
CA ARG A 388 1.46 -14.64 -6.05
C ARG A 388 0.08 -14.01 -6.34
N ARG A 389 -0.29 -13.91 -7.63
CA ARG A 389 -1.58 -13.40 -8.08
C ARG A 389 -2.73 -14.20 -7.45
N ALA A 390 -3.79 -13.51 -7.04
CA ALA A 390 -4.97 -14.13 -6.44
C ALA A 390 -5.66 -15.05 -7.45
N THR A 391 -5.47 -16.35 -7.27
CA THR A 391 -6.03 -17.44 -8.09
C THR A 391 -6.31 -18.63 -7.18
N GLN A 392 -7.17 -19.56 -7.63
CA GLN A 392 -7.43 -20.79 -6.86
C GLN A 392 -6.15 -21.60 -6.64
N ASN A 393 -5.32 -21.76 -7.67
CA ASN A 393 -4.05 -22.49 -7.56
C ASN A 393 -3.10 -21.86 -6.53
N GLU A 394 -3.09 -20.53 -6.42
CA GLU A 394 -2.29 -19.84 -5.41
C GLU A 394 -2.84 -20.04 -4.00
N LEU A 395 -4.17 -20.13 -3.82
CA LEU A 395 -4.77 -20.46 -2.53
C LEU A 395 -4.46 -21.90 -2.12
N ILE A 396 -4.54 -22.85 -3.06
CA ILE A 396 -4.17 -24.27 -2.83
C ILE A 396 -2.69 -24.35 -2.46
N ARG A 397 -1.80 -23.72 -3.24
CA ARG A 397 -0.36 -23.66 -2.94
C ARG A 397 -0.09 -23.07 -1.56
N SER A 398 -0.76 -21.98 -1.21
CA SER A 398 -0.60 -21.31 0.08
C SER A 398 -1.09 -22.18 1.23
N PHE A 399 -2.20 -22.90 1.06
CA PHE A 399 -2.68 -23.85 2.06
C PHE A 399 -1.69 -25.00 2.26
N THR A 400 -1.19 -25.61 1.16
CA THR A 400 -0.18 -26.66 1.24
C THR A 400 1.09 -26.16 1.92
N GLU A 401 1.55 -24.95 1.61
CA GLU A 401 2.72 -24.35 2.26
C GLU A 401 2.51 -24.11 3.76
N LEU A 402 1.33 -23.64 4.18
CA LEU A 402 0.99 -23.41 5.59
C LEU A 402 0.93 -24.70 6.41
N THR A 403 0.44 -25.77 5.81
CA THR A 403 0.06 -27.02 6.51
C THR A 403 1.06 -28.15 6.35
N ARG A 404 2.12 -27.95 5.56
CA ARG A 404 3.20 -28.92 5.38
C ARG A 404 4.36 -28.60 6.31
N VAL A 405 4.84 -29.61 7.02
CA VAL A 405 6.02 -29.48 7.87
C VAL A 405 7.24 -29.34 6.97
N LYS A 406 8.06 -28.31 7.23
CA LYS A 406 9.32 -28.10 6.53
C LYS A 406 10.40 -28.93 7.20
N VAL A 407 11.22 -29.59 6.41
CA VAL A 407 12.37 -30.36 6.90
C VAL A 407 13.61 -29.59 6.51
N ALA A 408 14.44 -29.21 7.48
CA ALA A 408 15.74 -28.59 7.23
C ALA A 408 16.83 -29.48 7.80
N THR A 409 17.81 -29.82 6.96
CA THR A 409 19.03 -30.50 7.35
C THR A 409 20.14 -29.48 7.55
N VAL A 410 20.60 -29.34 8.77
CA VAL A 410 21.62 -28.43 9.24
C VAL A 410 22.92 -29.22 9.28
N ASP A 411 23.77 -29.09 8.26
CA ASP A 411 25.11 -29.69 8.31
C ASP A 411 25.97 -28.91 9.32
N GLU A 412 26.09 -29.45 10.53
CA GLU A 412 26.85 -28.85 11.63
C GLU A 412 28.30 -28.58 11.23
N ALA A 413 28.90 -29.40 10.35
CA ALA A 413 30.25 -29.18 9.84
C ALA A 413 30.32 -28.03 8.81
N ALA A 414 29.26 -27.75 8.06
CA ALA A 414 29.20 -26.60 7.16
C ALA A 414 28.96 -25.29 7.92
N LEU A 415 28.12 -25.32 8.97
CA LEU A 415 27.89 -24.17 9.84
C LEU A 415 29.09 -23.88 10.75
N ALA A 416 29.78 -24.90 11.26
CA ALA A 416 31.05 -24.71 11.96
C ALA A 416 32.10 -24.10 11.04
N ARG A 417 32.24 -24.59 9.79
CA ARG A 417 33.13 -23.97 8.79
C ARG A 417 32.75 -22.53 8.47
N GLN A 418 31.45 -22.21 8.34
CA GLN A 418 31.01 -20.83 8.12
C GLN A 418 31.21 -19.94 9.34
N ALA A 419 31.02 -20.48 10.55
CA ALA A 419 31.26 -19.76 11.79
C ALA A 419 32.77 -19.56 12.04
N GLU A 420 33.61 -20.54 11.68
CA GLU A 420 35.06 -20.45 11.68
C GLU A 420 35.54 -19.49 10.59
N GLU A 421 34.99 -19.52 9.38
CA GLU A 421 35.28 -18.55 8.32
C GLU A 421 34.83 -17.14 8.70
N ALA A 422 33.68 -17.00 9.36
CA ALA A 422 33.19 -15.72 9.87
C ALA A 422 34.03 -15.24 11.07
N ALA A 423 34.47 -16.13 11.95
CA ALA A 423 35.37 -15.82 13.06
C ALA A 423 36.78 -15.48 12.55
N HIS A 424 37.29 -16.21 11.56
CA HIS A 424 38.54 -15.88 10.87
C HIS A 424 38.42 -14.58 10.06
N ALA A 425 37.26 -14.27 9.48
CA ALA A 425 37.00 -12.99 8.83
C ALA A 425 36.88 -11.85 9.84
N ALA A 426 36.29 -12.08 11.01
CA ALA A 426 36.20 -11.12 12.12
C ALA A 426 37.57 -10.88 12.75
N VAL A 427 38.36 -11.93 13.01
CA VAL A 427 39.74 -11.84 13.51
C VAL A 427 40.67 -11.23 12.44
N LYS A 428 40.44 -11.48 11.15
CA LYS A 428 41.16 -10.81 10.05
C LYS A 428 40.74 -9.34 9.91
N ALA A 429 39.49 -8.99 10.21
CA ALA A 429 39.02 -7.61 10.28
C ALA A 429 39.57 -6.87 11.51
N GLU A 430 39.68 -7.53 12.67
CA GLU A 430 40.33 -6.99 13.88
C GLU A 430 41.86 -6.91 13.74
N ALA A 431 42.51 -7.89 13.09
CA ALA A 431 43.93 -7.86 12.80
C ALA A 431 44.29 -6.80 11.74
N ALA A 432 43.38 -6.54 10.77
CA ALA A 432 43.50 -5.40 9.86
C ALA A 432 43.29 -4.05 10.58
N ALA A 433 42.56 -4.03 11.70
CA ALA A 433 42.39 -2.83 12.52
C ALA A 433 43.61 -2.53 13.42
N ASN A 434 44.44 -3.53 13.75
CA ASN A 434 45.57 -3.37 14.69
C ASN A 434 46.97 -3.38 14.06
N GLY A 435 47.10 -3.32 12.73
CA GLY A 435 48.39 -3.42 12.06
C GLY A 435 48.52 -2.62 10.76
N LYS A 436 48.64 -1.28 10.85
CA LYS A 436 49.57 -0.44 10.05
C LYS A 436 49.53 1.05 10.48
N PRO A 437 50.63 1.79 10.28
CA PRO A 437 50.86 3.13 10.83
C PRO A 437 50.06 4.22 10.10
N SER A 438 49.67 5.23 10.88
CA SER A 438 49.10 6.55 10.52
C SER A 438 48.60 6.76 9.08
N THR A 439 47.30 6.54 8.86
CA THR A 439 46.46 7.34 7.94
C THR A 439 45.10 7.58 8.60
N PRO A 440 44.49 8.76 8.41
CA PRO A 440 43.59 9.38 9.39
C PRO A 440 42.18 8.76 9.42
N LYS A 441 41.54 8.85 10.60
CA LYS A 441 40.10 8.69 10.85
C LYS A 441 39.27 9.26 9.67
N PRO A 442 38.13 8.66 9.26
CA PRO A 442 37.16 9.41 8.49
C PRO A 442 36.78 10.63 9.32
N ALA A 443 37.21 11.80 8.85
CA ALA A 443 36.90 13.05 9.48
C ALA A 443 35.37 13.13 9.59
N LYS A 444 34.87 13.72 10.69
CA LYS A 444 33.54 14.33 10.64
C LYS A 444 33.48 15.13 9.34
N PRO A 445 32.43 15.00 8.50
CA PRO A 445 32.34 15.79 7.28
C PRO A 445 32.64 17.23 7.66
N SER A 446 33.60 17.82 6.97
CA SER A 446 33.93 19.22 7.22
C SER A 446 32.67 20.05 6.97
N LYS A 447 32.58 21.25 7.55
CA LYS A 447 31.44 22.14 7.28
C LYS A 447 31.25 22.36 5.77
N GLU A 448 32.36 22.36 5.02
CA GLU A 448 32.38 22.46 3.56
C GLU A 448 31.77 21.21 2.88
N ASP A 449 31.98 20.01 3.42
CA ASP A 449 31.38 18.77 2.90
C ASP A 449 29.87 18.71 3.20
N GLU A 450 29.43 19.21 4.35
CA GLU A 450 28.00 19.32 4.70
C GLU A 450 27.30 20.34 3.79
N GLU A 451 27.93 21.50 3.54
CA GLU A 451 27.45 22.51 2.59
C GLU A 451 27.39 21.96 1.15
N ALA A 452 28.43 21.24 0.70
CA ALA A 452 28.44 20.59 -0.61
C ALA A 452 27.34 19.51 -0.76
N ALA A 453 27.06 18.76 0.32
CA ALA A 453 25.96 17.80 0.34
C ALA A 453 24.59 18.49 0.22
N LEU A 454 24.40 19.62 0.90
CA LEU A 454 23.19 20.44 0.80
C LEU A 454 22.99 21.01 -0.62
N HIS A 455 24.04 21.60 -1.20
CA HIS A 455 23.99 22.10 -2.58
C HIS A 455 23.70 20.99 -3.58
N THR A 456 24.29 19.82 -3.38
CA THR A 456 23.99 18.62 -4.17
C THR A 456 22.52 18.26 -4.10
N GLN A 457 21.95 18.15 -2.89
CA GLN A 457 20.55 17.78 -2.70
C GLN A 457 19.59 18.77 -3.41
N GLN A 458 19.84 20.08 -3.27
CA GLN A 458 19.00 21.12 -3.86
C GLN A 458 19.10 21.12 -5.40
N LEU A 459 20.31 21.10 -5.96
CA LEU A 459 20.51 21.07 -7.42
C LEU A 459 19.89 19.81 -8.03
N GLN A 460 20.10 18.64 -7.43
CA GLN A 460 19.49 17.41 -7.92
C GLN A 460 17.96 17.45 -7.90
N ALA A 461 17.35 18.04 -6.86
CA ALA A 461 15.91 18.18 -6.78
C ALA A 461 15.34 19.12 -7.86
N LEU A 462 16.02 20.23 -8.15
CA LEU A 462 15.61 21.18 -9.19
C LEU A 462 15.74 20.59 -10.60
N ILE A 463 16.82 19.85 -10.87
CA ILE A 463 17.07 19.21 -12.16
C ILE A 463 16.06 18.09 -12.42
N ARG A 464 15.81 17.19 -11.45
CA ARG A 464 14.83 16.10 -11.60
C ARG A 464 13.39 16.60 -11.80
N ARG A 465 13.09 17.83 -11.36
CA ARG A 465 11.80 18.51 -11.58
C ARG A 465 11.77 19.39 -12.85
N ALA A 466 12.84 19.37 -13.65
CA ALA A 466 13.00 20.19 -14.85
C ALA A 466 12.81 21.70 -14.64
N LYS A 467 13.12 22.23 -13.44
CA LYS A 467 12.97 23.66 -13.11
C LYS A 467 14.21 24.47 -13.51
N ALA A 468 14.43 24.64 -14.82
CA ALA A 468 15.63 25.28 -15.34
C ALA A 468 15.90 26.72 -14.82
N PRO A 469 14.91 27.62 -14.70
CA PRO A 469 15.16 28.97 -14.17
C PRO A 469 15.55 28.98 -12.69
N ALA A 470 14.89 28.15 -11.87
CA ALA A 470 15.17 28.05 -10.45
C ALA A 470 16.56 27.44 -10.19
N MET A 471 16.95 26.45 -10.99
CA MET A 471 18.30 25.88 -10.96
C MET A 471 19.37 26.93 -11.28
N LEU A 472 19.19 27.74 -12.34
CA LEU A 472 20.14 28.81 -12.67
C LEU A 472 20.23 29.86 -11.56
N SER A 473 19.08 30.30 -11.04
CA SER A 473 19.03 31.24 -9.93
C SER A 473 19.74 30.70 -8.70
N TYR A 474 19.59 29.41 -8.39
CA TYR A 474 20.27 28.76 -7.27
C TYR A 474 21.80 28.70 -7.44
N ILE A 475 22.28 28.37 -8.65
CA ILE A 475 23.72 28.37 -8.97
C ILE A 475 24.30 29.78 -8.79
N GLN A 476 23.59 30.80 -9.30
CA GLN A 476 24.01 32.20 -9.20
C GLN A 476 23.96 32.74 -7.76
N SER A 477 22.87 32.48 -7.01
CA SER A 477 22.68 33.00 -5.66
C SER A 477 23.68 32.42 -4.66
N ASN A 478 24.12 31.18 -4.87
CA ASN A 478 25.09 30.50 -4.02
C ASN A 478 26.52 30.58 -4.58
N SER A 479 26.76 31.36 -5.65
CA SER A 479 28.06 31.49 -6.31
C SER A 479 28.73 30.16 -6.65
N LEU A 480 27.93 29.16 -7.05
CA LEU A 480 28.40 27.82 -7.37
C LEU A 480 28.93 27.77 -8.82
N SER A 481 29.93 26.93 -9.05
CA SER A 481 30.37 26.63 -10.41
C SER A 481 29.26 25.90 -11.18
N PRO A 482 29.01 26.23 -12.46
CA PRO A 482 28.15 25.44 -13.35
C PRO A 482 28.57 23.96 -13.42
N ASP A 483 29.86 23.70 -13.22
CA ASP A 483 30.49 22.37 -13.22
C ASP A 483 30.67 21.81 -11.81
N PHE A 484 29.88 22.30 -10.84
CA PHE A 484 29.87 21.82 -9.47
C PHE A 484 29.80 20.28 -9.44
N ARG A 485 30.72 19.66 -8.70
CA ARG A 485 30.74 18.20 -8.54
C ARG A 485 29.88 17.80 -7.36
N PHE A 486 28.92 16.92 -7.61
CA PHE A 486 28.02 16.41 -6.57
C PHE A 486 28.77 15.58 -5.53
N PHE A 487 28.40 15.81 -4.27
CA PHE A 487 28.97 15.15 -3.11
C PHE A 487 27.92 14.27 -2.41
N PRO A 488 28.27 13.07 -1.89
CA PRO A 488 29.56 12.37 -2.05
C PRO A 488 29.78 11.88 -3.48
N LEU A 489 31.04 11.84 -3.94
CA LEU A 489 31.35 11.41 -5.32
C LEU A 489 30.97 9.95 -5.59
N ASP A 490 31.10 9.07 -4.60
CA ASP A 490 30.81 7.64 -4.73
C ASP A 490 29.35 7.37 -5.11
N LEU A 491 28.41 8.16 -4.57
CA LEU A 491 26.98 8.04 -4.88
C LEU A 491 26.60 8.67 -6.22
N ASN A 492 27.45 9.55 -6.74
CA ASN A 492 27.18 10.34 -7.95
C ASN A 492 28.13 9.98 -9.11
N HIS A 493 28.74 8.79 -9.09
CA HIS A 493 29.73 8.33 -10.08
C HIS A 493 29.25 8.45 -11.53
N HIS A 494 27.99 8.05 -11.79
CA HIS A 494 27.41 8.05 -13.14
C HIS A 494 26.97 9.44 -13.62
N ALA A 495 26.63 10.35 -12.70
CA ALA A 495 26.17 11.70 -13.03
C ALA A 495 26.77 12.72 -12.06
N PRO A 496 28.08 13.02 -12.18
CA PRO A 496 28.80 13.78 -11.17
C PRO A 496 28.59 15.29 -11.24
N THR A 497 28.04 15.83 -12.34
CA THR A 497 27.79 17.27 -12.51
C THR A 497 26.32 17.56 -12.83
N PRO A 498 25.83 18.80 -12.61
CA PRO A 498 24.51 19.24 -13.03
C PRO A 498 24.18 18.91 -14.49
N LEU A 499 25.16 19.07 -15.39
CA LEU A 499 24.98 18.80 -16.81
C LEU A 499 24.78 17.30 -17.10
N HIS A 500 25.56 16.42 -16.46
CA HIS A 500 25.36 14.97 -16.57
C HIS A 500 23.99 14.53 -16.04
N LEU A 501 23.55 15.09 -14.91
CA LEU A 501 22.24 14.75 -14.34
C LEU A 501 21.09 15.29 -15.18
N ALA A 502 21.22 16.49 -15.76
CA ALA A 502 20.24 17.05 -16.67
C ALA A 502 20.08 16.21 -17.94
N ALA A 503 21.21 15.70 -18.47
CA ALA A 503 21.21 14.79 -19.60
C ALA A 503 20.59 13.42 -19.25
N ALA A 504 20.98 12.83 -18.11
CA ALA A 504 20.40 11.57 -17.62
C ALA A 504 18.89 11.67 -17.30
N SER A 505 18.43 12.86 -16.91
CA SER A 505 17.02 13.14 -16.65
C SER A 505 16.22 13.50 -17.91
N ASN A 506 16.85 13.49 -19.10
CA ASN A 506 16.23 13.84 -20.39
C ASN A 506 15.52 15.21 -20.35
N SER A 507 16.18 16.22 -19.77
CA SER A 507 15.63 17.58 -19.62
C SER A 507 16.33 18.56 -20.57
N PRO A 508 15.80 18.77 -21.81
CA PRO A 508 16.43 19.65 -22.79
C PRO A 508 16.50 21.10 -22.28
N ALA A 509 15.48 21.57 -21.54
CA ALA A 509 15.45 22.92 -20.99
C ALA A 509 16.57 23.17 -19.96
N CYS A 510 16.87 22.18 -19.10
CA CYS A 510 17.97 22.27 -18.15
C CYS A 510 19.32 22.21 -18.87
N VAL A 511 19.48 21.34 -19.87
CA VAL A 511 20.72 21.23 -20.67
C VAL A 511 21.03 22.53 -21.40
N THR A 512 20.07 23.10 -22.14
CA THR A 512 20.27 24.39 -22.83
C THR A 512 20.60 25.51 -21.83
N SER A 513 19.93 25.52 -20.68
CA SER A 513 20.17 26.53 -19.64
C SER A 513 21.58 26.42 -19.05
N LEU A 514 22.04 25.20 -18.74
CA LEU A 514 23.38 24.97 -18.20
C LEU A 514 24.48 25.31 -19.21
N LEU A 515 24.33 24.91 -20.48
CA LEU A 515 25.33 25.17 -21.51
C LEU A 515 25.40 26.65 -21.92
N VAL A 516 24.25 27.26 -22.21
CA VAL A 516 24.20 28.59 -22.84
C VAL A 516 24.20 29.71 -21.81
N LYS A 517 23.51 29.53 -20.67
CA LYS A 517 23.35 30.58 -19.66
C LYS A 517 24.29 30.44 -18.48
N ALA A 518 24.53 29.22 -17.99
CA ALA A 518 25.48 28.99 -16.90
C ALA A 518 26.92 28.83 -17.42
N GLY A 519 27.11 28.33 -18.65
CA GLY A 519 28.43 28.09 -19.22
C GLY A 519 29.09 26.81 -18.71
N ALA A 520 28.31 25.75 -18.46
CA ALA A 520 28.81 24.43 -18.08
C ALA A 520 29.61 23.78 -19.22
N ASP A 521 30.68 23.08 -18.87
CA ASP A 521 31.58 22.44 -19.83
C ASP A 521 31.04 21.05 -20.27
N PRO A 522 30.70 20.86 -21.56
CA PRO A 522 30.20 19.59 -22.07
C PRO A 522 31.28 18.50 -22.20
N SER A 523 32.57 18.85 -22.14
CA SER A 523 33.70 17.92 -22.32
C SER A 523 34.04 17.10 -21.08
N ILE A 524 33.50 17.49 -19.91
CA ILE A 524 33.72 16.77 -18.65
C ILE A 524 33.18 15.34 -18.77
N ARG A 525 34.01 14.37 -18.38
CA ARG A 525 33.64 12.95 -18.35
C ARG A 525 33.28 12.50 -16.95
N ASN A 526 32.28 11.62 -16.87
CA ASN A 526 31.89 10.96 -15.62
C ASN A 526 32.87 9.84 -15.23
N GLY A 527 32.63 9.16 -14.10
CA GLY A 527 33.48 8.06 -13.65
C GLY A 527 33.51 6.84 -14.60
N ASP A 528 32.52 6.72 -15.49
CA ASP A 528 32.48 5.69 -16.55
C ASP A 528 33.18 6.15 -17.85
N GLY A 529 33.80 7.33 -17.85
CA GLY A 529 34.45 7.93 -19.01
C GLY A 529 33.49 8.47 -20.07
N LYS A 530 32.21 8.65 -19.77
CA LYS A 530 31.18 9.16 -20.71
C LYS A 530 30.97 10.66 -20.54
N SER A 531 30.70 11.38 -21.63
CA SER A 531 30.29 12.79 -21.55
C SER A 531 28.82 12.93 -21.19
N ALA A 532 28.38 14.14 -20.83
CA ALA A 532 26.96 14.41 -20.60
C ALA A 532 26.11 14.11 -21.85
N PHE A 533 26.63 14.33 -23.06
CA PHE A 533 25.93 14.02 -24.31
C PHE A 533 25.72 12.51 -24.50
N ASP A 534 26.72 11.69 -24.14
CA ASP A 534 26.65 10.23 -24.27
C ASP A 534 25.59 9.60 -23.36
N ILE A 535 25.26 10.25 -22.24
CA ILE A 535 24.27 9.79 -21.26
C ILE A 535 22.84 10.17 -21.66
N ALA A 536 22.67 11.18 -22.52
CA ALA A 536 21.35 11.65 -22.95
C ALA A 536 20.58 10.53 -23.71
N GLY A 537 19.44 10.12 -23.15
CA GLY A 537 18.67 8.97 -23.63
C GLY A 537 17.66 9.30 -24.73
N ASP A 538 17.25 10.56 -24.85
CA ASP A 538 16.24 11.01 -25.82
C ASP A 538 16.82 11.96 -26.88
N ARG A 539 16.13 12.01 -28.02
CA ARG A 539 16.55 12.84 -29.16
C ARG A 539 16.48 14.33 -28.85
N ALA A 540 15.47 14.80 -28.12
CA ALA A 540 15.28 16.21 -27.84
C ALA A 540 16.41 16.77 -26.97
N THR A 541 16.84 16.03 -25.94
CA THR A 541 18.02 16.41 -25.14
C THR A 541 19.30 16.39 -25.96
N ARG A 542 19.50 15.41 -26.85
CA ARG A 542 20.67 15.38 -27.76
C ARG A 542 20.67 16.55 -28.75
N ASP A 543 19.52 16.90 -29.32
CA ASP A 543 19.39 18.06 -30.19
C ASP A 543 19.63 19.38 -29.40
N ALA A 544 19.32 19.44 -28.10
CA ALA A 544 19.66 20.59 -27.24
C ALA A 544 21.18 20.84 -27.14
N PHE A 545 22.02 19.80 -27.07
CA PHE A 545 23.48 19.96 -27.13
C PHE A 545 23.94 20.49 -28.50
N ARG A 546 23.32 20.02 -29.59
CA ARG A 546 23.66 20.46 -30.96
C ARG A 546 23.20 21.89 -31.24
N LEU A 547 22.11 22.33 -30.60
CA LEU A 547 21.65 23.71 -30.60
C LEU A 547 22.57 24.61 -29.76
N ALA A 548 23.03 24.13 -28.61
CA ALA A 548 24.03 24.85 -27.83
C ALA A 548 25.34 25.01 -28.63
N ARG A 549 25.75 24.00 -29.40
CA ARG A 549 26.90 24.07 -30.33
C ARG A 549 26.72 25.15 -31.41
N SER A 550 25.53 25.31 -32.00
CA SER A 550 25.29 26.39 -32.97
C SER A 550 25.24 27.77 -32.32
N GLN A 551 24.67 27.90 -31.12
CA GLN A 551 24.54 29.18 -30.42
C GLN A 551 25.86 29.70 -29.83
N LEU A 552 26.67 28.81 -29.28
CA LEU A 552 27.94 29.17 -28.63
C LEU A 552 29.13 29.19 -29.62
N GLY A 553 28.95 28.62 -30.81
CA GLY A 553 29.99 28.50 -31.83
C GLY A 553 30.98 27.36 -31.54
N GLU A 554 31.79 27.04 -32.55
CA GLU A 554 32.72 25.90 -32.49
C GLU A 554 33.98 26.15 -31.64
N LEU A 555 34.30 27.41 -31.36
CA LEU A 555 35.50 27.80 -30.62
C LEU A 555 35.31 27.79 -29.10
N LYS A 556 34.07 27.79 -28.60
CA LYS A 556 33.80 27.94 -27.17
C LYS A 556 34.17 26.69 -26.36
N TRP A 557 33.92 25.51 -26.92
CA TRP A 557 34.16 24.22 -26.30
C TRP A 557 34.69 23.22 -27.33
N PRO A 558 35.50 22.23 -26.92
CA PRO A 558 35.91 21.13 -27.79
C PRO A 558 34.74 20.15 -27.98
N TRP A 559 33.76 20.54 -28.81
CA TRP A 559 32.51 19.79 -29.02
C TRP A 559 32.71 18.36 -29.49
N ASP A 560 33.77 18.13 -30.27
CA ASP A 560 34.09 16.80 -30.79
C ASP A 560 34.63 15.88 -29.67
N GLU A 561 35.38 16.42 -28.70
CA GLU A 561 35.82 15.68 -27.50
C GLU A 561 34.67 15.37 -26.54
N ALA A 562 33.68 16.26 -26.49
CA ALA A 562 32.41 16.06 -25.78
C ALA A 562 31.48 15.04 -26.48
N GLY A 563 31.82 14.57 -27.69
CA GLY A 563 31.02 13.63 -28.46
C GLY A 563 29.77 14.24 -29.10
N VAL A 564 29.64 15.56 -29.12
CA VAL A 564 28.46 16.27 -29.65
C VAL A 564 28.58 16.41 -31.17
N PRO A 565 27.68 15.78 -31.98
CA PRO A 565 27.73 15.85 -33.44
C PRO A 565 27.51 17.26 -34.00
N ALA A 566 27.66 17.40 -35.32
CA ALA A 566 27.49 18.66 -36.04
C ALA A 566 26.24 19.43 -35.61
N ALA A 567 26.39 20.75 -35.49
CA ALA A 567 25.36 21.64 -34.98
C ALA A 567 24.06 21.56 -35.80
N ILE A 568 22.95 21.88 -35.17
CA ILE A 568 21.63 21.96 -35.82
C ILE A 568 21.10 23.39 -35.68
N SER A 569 20.37 23.87 -36.69
CA SER A 569 19.66 25.15 -36.58
C SER A 569 18.44 25.02 -35.67
N GLN A 570 18.06 26.11 -35.01
CA GLN A 570 16.86 26.15 -34.17
C GLN A 570 15.59 25.82 -34.98
N ALA A 571 15.50 26.32 -36.21
CA ALA A 571 14.39 26.04 -37.10
C ALA A 571 14.27 24.55 -37.46
N ASP A 572 15.39 23.85 -37.72
CA ASP A 572 15.36 22.42 -38.03
C ASP A 572 15.00 21.55 -36.82
N ALA A 573 15.44 21.96 -35.63
CA ALA A 573 15.08 21.28 -34.38
C ALA A 573 13.59 21.42 -34.06
N ASP A 574 13.05 22.64 -34.22
CA ASP A 574 11.64 22.95 -34.00
C ASP A 574 10.75 22.25 -35.03
N ALA A 575 11.14 22.26 -36.32
CA ALA A 575 10.41 21.58 -37.39
C ALA A 575 10.35 20.05 -37.18
N ARG A 576 11.45 19.43 -36.71
CA ARG A 576 11.45 18.00 -36.37
C ARG A 576 10.57 17.70 -35.16
N SER A 577 10.64 18.53 -34.13
CA SER A 577 9.82 18.37 -32.92
C SER A 577 8.33 18.52 -33.23
N ALA A 578 7.97 19.46 -34.11
CA ALA A 578 6.60 19.63 -34.59
C ALA A 578 6.12 18.40 -35.37
N ARG A 579 6.93 17.89 -36.31
CA ARG A 579 6.58 16.69 -37.10
C ARG A 579 6.34 15.46 -36.24
N GLU A 580 7.16 15.23 -35.22
CA GLU A 580 6.99 14.11 -34.29
C GLU A 580 5.70 14.26 -33.45
N LYS A 581 5.39 15.49 -33.02
CA LYS A 581 4.16 15.79 -32.31
C LYS A 581 2.92 15.54 -33.18
N ASP A 582 2.97 15.91 -34.46
CA ASP A 582 1.90 15.71 -35.42
C ASP A 582 1.71 14.23 -35.76
N GLU A 583 2.80 13.47 -35.96
CA GLU A 583 2.75 12.02 -36.20
C GLU A 583 2.13 11.27 -35.01
N LYS A 584 2.55 11.62 -33.79
CA LYS A 584 1.99 11.04 -32.56
C LYS A 584 0.52 11.42 -32.36
N ALA A 585 0.15 12.65 -32.71
CA ALA A 585 -1.24 13.09 -32.68
C ALA A 585 -2.09 12.29 -33.69
N ALA A 586 -1.59 12.10 -34.92
CA ALA A 586 -2.24 11.30 -35.96
C ALA A 586 -2.41 9.82 -35.54
N GLU A 587 -1.37 9.20 -34.98
CA GLU A 587 -1.44 7.81 -34.47
C GLU A 587 -2.50 7.68 -33.36
N SER A 588 -2.53 8.64 -32.42
CA SER A 588 -3.52 8.65 -31.34
C SER A 588 -4.96 8.85 -31.84
N ALA A 589 -5.14 9.68 -32.88
CA ALA A 589 -6.44 9.91 -33.51
C ALA A 589 -6.92 8.66 -34.26
N ALA A 590 -6.02 7.98 -34.99
CA ALA A 590 -6.31 6.72 -35.65
C ALA A 590 -6.67 5.60 -34.66
N GLU A 591 -5.95 5.50 -33.53
CA GLU A 591 -6.28 4.54 -32.48
C GLU A 591 -7.64 4.84 -31.84
N LYS A 592 -7.97 6.11 -31.62
CA LYS A 592 -9.28 6.53 -31.09
C LYS A 592 -10.41 6.16 -32.06
N GLN A 593 -10.23 6.39 -33.36
CA GLN A 593 -11.20 5.99 -34.38
C GLN A 593 -11.41 4.48 -34.43
N ARG A 594 -10.34 3.68 -34.36
CA ARG A 594 -10.45 2.21 -34.28
C ARG A 594 -11.24 1.74 -33.05
N ARG A 595 -10.99 2.36 -31.89
CA ARG A 595 -11.72 2.04 -30.65
C ARG A 595 -13.20 2.44 -30.72
N GLN A 596 -13.50 3.60 -31.32
CA GLN A 596 -14.88 4.03 -31.53
C GLN A 596 -15.64 3.08 -32.46
N ALA A 597 -15.02 2.66 -33.57
CA ALA A 597 -15.60 1.68 -34.49
C ALA A 597 -15.87 0.32 -33.81
N GLU A 598 -14.93 -0.17 -32.99
CA GLU A 598 -15.11 -1.42 -32.24
C GLU A 598 -16.24 -1.32 -31.19
N LEU A 599 -16.34 -0.18 -30.48
CA LEU A 599 -17.42 0.08 -29.53
C LEU A 599 -18.79 0.16 -30.21
N GLU A 600 -18.88 0.76 -31.40
CA GLU A 600 -20.11 0.77 -32.18
C GLU A 600 -20.50 -0.62 -32.68
N ARG A 601 -19.52 -1.46 -33.04
CA ARG A 601 -19.79 -2.86 -33.42
C ARG A 601 -20.35 -3.65 -32.25
N ILE A 602 -19.74 -3.56 -31.07
CA ILE A 602 -20.24 -4.23 -29.86
C ILE A 602 -21.64 -3.72 -29.49
N ARG A 603 -21.89 -2.42 -29.61
CA ARG A 603 -23.22 -1.84 -29.35
C ARG A 603 -24.29 -2.37 -30.31
N LYS A 604 -23.95 -2.58 -31.59
CA LYS A 604 -24.83 -3.20 -32.58
C LYS A 604 -25.07 -4.68 -32.25
N GLU A 605 -24.03 -5.44 -31.95
CA GLU A 605 -24.13 -6.86 -31.55
C GLU A 605 -24.99 -7.04 -30.28
N ASP A 606 -24.86 -6.16 -29.29
CA ASP A 606 -25.68 -6.19 -28.07
C ASP A 606 -27.13 -5.77 -28.34
N ALA A 607 -27.37 -4.80 -29.22
CA ALA A 607 -28.72 -4.44 -29.66
C ALA A 607 -29.39 -5.59 -30.42
N GLU A 608 -28.65 -6.30 -31.27
CA GLU A 608 -29.10 -7.51 -31.97
C GLU A 608 -29.38 -8.67 -31.00
N LYS A 609 -28.54 -8.87 -29.98
CA LYS A 609 -28.81 -9.87 -28.93
C LYS A 609 -30.02 -9.51 -28.10
N GLN A 610 -30.22 -8.23 -27.76
CA GLN A 610 -31.40 -7.77 -27.02
C GLN A 610 -32.68 -7.90 -27.84
N THR A 611 -32.64 -7.59 -29.13
CA THR A 611 -33.79 -7.80 -30.03
C THR A 611 -34.08 -9.28 -30.21
N ALA A 612 -33.07 -10.13 -30.42
CA ALA A 612 -33.25 -11.58 -30.48
C ALA A 612 -33.76 -12.18 -29.16
N GLN A 613 -33.34 -11.67 -28.01
CA GLN A 613 -33.89 -12.06 -26.70
C GLN A 613 -35.34 -11.61 -26.54
N LYS A 614 -35.70 -10.40 -26.98
CA LYS A 614 -37.09 -9.92 -26.98
C LYS A 614 -37.97 -10.75 -27.92
N GLU A 615 -37.49 -11.10 -29.10
CA GLU A 615 -38.20 -11.97 -30.05
C GLU A 615 -38.39 -13.39 -29.51
N LYS A 616 -37.38 -13.95 -28.82
CA LYS A 616 -37.52 -15.25 -28.13
C LYS A 616 -38.52 -15.19 -26.96
N LYS A 617 -38.65 -14.04 -26.29
CA LYS A 617 -39.49 -13.88 -25.09
C LYS A 617 -40.95 -13.50 -25.41
N PHE A 618 -41.19 -12.80 -26.51
CA PHE A 618 -42.53 -12.32 -26.92
C PHE A 618 -43.06 -12.94 -28.21
N GLY A 619 -42.29 -13.82 -28.88
CA GLY A 619 -42.69 -14.44 -30.13
C GLY A 619 -42.53 -13.49 -31.34
N LYS A 620 -42.13 -14.05 -32.48
CA LYS A 620 -41.88 -13.29 -33.70
C LYS A 620 -43.22 -12.82 -34.29
N GLY A 621 -43.52 -11.52 -34.20
CA GLY A 621 -44.72 -10.93 -34.80
C GLY A 621 -45.73 -10.27 -33.86
N SER A 622 -45.44 -10.11 -32.56
CA SER A 622 -46.30 -9.32 -31.67
C SER A 622 -46.13 -7.80 -31.92
N VAL A 623 -46.64 -7.32 -33.06
CA VAL A 623 -47.01 -5.91 -33.24
C VAL A 623 -48.49 -5.80 -32.89
N LEU A 624 -48.80 -5.87 -31.59
CA LEU A 624 -50.08 -5.41 -31.06
C LEU A 624 -49.92 -3.92 -30.76
N GLY A 625 -50.85 -3.13 -31.31
CA GLY A 625 -50.85 -1.67 -31.28
C GLY A 625 -50.60 -1.09 -29.90
N LYS A 626 -50.02 0.12 -29.88
CA LYS A 626 -49.67 0.87 -28.66
C LYS A 626 -50.73 0.66 -27.57
N PRO A 627 -50.42 0.02 -26.44
CA PRO A 627 -51.39 -0.06 -25.37
C PRO A 627 -51.62 1.36 -24.88
N VAL A 628 -52.88 1.79 -24.83
CA VAL A 628 -53.27 2.99 -24.08
C VAL A 628 -53.06 2.62 -22.62
N VAL A 629 -51.84 2.85 -22.14
CA VAL A 629 -51.48 2.65 -20.73
C VAL A 629 -52.37 3.60 -19.94
N THR A 630 -53.21 3.04 -19.09
CA THR A 630 -54.10 3.84 -18.25
C THR A 630 -53.24 4.73 -17.35
N ALA A 631 -53.72 5.93 -17.03
CA ALA A 631 -52.98 6.90 -16.21
C ALA A 631 -52.66 6.38 -14.79
N GLU A 632 -53.23 5.24 -14.41
CA GLU A 632 -53.03 4.53 -13.16
C GLU A 632 -51.88 3.51 -13.25
N GLU A 633 -51.78 2.75 -14.35
CA GLU A 633 -50.64 1.86 -14.61
C GLU A 633 -49.33 2.63 -14.76
N ARG A 634 -49.34 3.78 -15.45
CA ARG A 634 -48.18 4.67 -15.55
C ARG A 634 -47.72 5.19 -14.17
N ARG A 635 -48.67 5.38 -13.25
CA ARG A 635 -48.42 5.86 -11.88
C ARG A 635 -47.81 4.77 -11.01
N MET A 636 -48.22 3.52 -11.19
CA MET A 636 -47.60 2.37 -10.50
C MET A 636 -46.20 2.07 -11.03
N GLU A 637 -45.96 2.26 -12.33
CA GLU A 637 -44.66 2.02 -12.94
C GLU A 637 -43.62 3.07 -12.52
N GLU A 638 -43.98 4.35 -12.46
CA GLU A 638 -43.13 5.43 -11.93
C GLU A 638 -42.82 5.28 -10.43
N ALA A 639 -43.73 4.65 -9.67
CA ALA A 639 -43.52 4.37 -8.25
C ALA A 639 -42.67 3.10 -8.01
N ARG A 640 -42.43 2.28 -9.04
CA ARG A 640 -41.75 0.98 -8.93
C ARG A 640 -40.23 1.19 -8.90
N GLY A 641 -39.69 1.42 -7.70
CA GLY A 641 -38.26 1.58 -7.45
C GLY A 641 -37.90 2.60 -6.38
N MET A 642 -38.88 3.33 -5.84
CA MET A 642 -38.69 4.29 -4.74
C MET A 642 -39.14 3.70 -3.39
N THR A 643 -38.43 4.07 -2.31
CA THR A 643 -38.79 3.72 -0.92
C THR A 643 -40.08 4.43 -0.48
N ASP A 644 -40.81 3.84 0.47
CA ASP A 644 -42.14 4.33 0.87
C ASP A 644 -42.13 5.75 1.47
N GLU A 645 -41.05 6.15 2.15
CA GLU A 645 -40.87 7.53 2.62
C GLU A 645 -40.76 8.54 1.46
N MET A 646 -40.07 8.15 0.38
CA MET A 646 -39.87 8.99 -0.80
C MET A 646 -41.15 9.09 -1.63
N ARG A 647 -41.96 8.03 -1.67
CA ARG A 647 -43.32 8.05 -2.26
C ARG A 647 -44.26 9.00 -1.51
N MET A 648 -44.28 8.94 -0.17
CA MET A 648 -45.10 9.83 0.66
C MET A 648 -44.71 11.31 0.51
N ARG A 649 -43.41 11.60 0.35
CA ARG A 649 -42.93 12.96 0.11
C ARG A 649 -43.38 13.51 -1.25
N LEU A 650 -43.26 12.71 -2.31
CA LEU A 650 -43.74 13.05 -3.65
C LEU A 650 -45.26 13.25 -3.71
N GLU A 651 -46.03 12.45 -2.97
CA GLU A 651 -47.47 12.66 -2.85
C GLU A 651 -47.84 13.93 -2.09
N ARG A 652 -47.12 14.27 -1.01
CA ARG A 652 -47.32 15.53 -0.28
C ARG A 652 -47.01 16.73 -1.16
N GLU A 653 -45.94 16.68 -1.93
CA GLU A 653 -45.54 17.74 -2.86
C GLU A 653 -46.55 17.89 -4.01
N LYS A 654 -47.05 16.78 -4.57
CA LYS A 654 -48.11 16.81 -5.58
C LYS A 654 -49.43 17.34 -5.03
N ARG A 655 -49.81 16.98 -3.80
CA ARG A 655 -51.02 17.53 -3.14
C ARG A 655 -50.87 19.03 -2.83
N ALA A 656 -49.70 19.48 -2.42
CA ALA A 656 -49.41 20.90 -2.21
C ALA A 656 -49.52 21.69 -3.52
N ARG A 657 -48.93 21.18 -4.61
CA ARG A 657 -48.99 21.82 -5.94
C ARG A 657 -50.39 21.87 -6.53
N ALA A 658 -51.18 20.81 -6.33
CA ALA A 658 -52.59 20.79 -6.75
C ALA A 658 -53.47 21.73 -5.91
N ALA A 659 -53.13 21.93 -4.62
CA ALA A 659 -53.80 22.92 -3.77
C ALA A 659 -53.44 24.35 -4.20
N GLU A 660 -52.18 24.64 -4.51
CA GLU A 660 -51.73 25.92 -5.06
C GLU A 660 -52.39 26.23 -6.40
N GLU A 661 -52.54 25.24 -7.29
CA GLU A 661 -53.17 25.42 -8.60
C GLU A 661 -54.69 25.68 -8.48
N ARG A 662 -55.35 25.07 -7.48
CA ARG A 662 -56.76 25.38 -7.13
C ARG A 662 -56.90 26.79 -6.55
N MET A 663 -56.01 27.20 -5.66
CA MET A 663 -55.98 28.56 -5.10
C MET A 663 -55.72 29.61 -6.18
N LYS A 664 -54.82 29.31 -7.14
CA LYS A 664 -54.52 30.17 -8.29
C LYS A 664 -55.69 30.29 -9.27
N ARG A 665 -56.47 29.22 -9.46
CA ARG A 665 -57.72 29.26 -10.25
C ARG A 665 -58.87 30.01 -9.57
N LEU A 666 -58.90 30.02 -8.23
CA LEU A 666 -59.88 30.79 -7.45
C LEU A 666 -59.53 32.29 -7.38
N GLN A 667 -58.26 32.66 -7.49
CA GLN A 667 -57.79 34.06 -7.56
C GLN A 667 -57.88 34.68 -8.96
N GLY A 668 -58.17 33.89 -9.99
CA GLY A 668 -58.27 34.32 -11.38
C GLY A 668 -59.71 34.47 -11.90
N ARG A 669 -60.69 34.69 -11.01
CA ARG A 669 -62.09 34.90 -11.39
C ARG A 669 -62.66 36.16 -10.74
#